data_AF-A0A0N8W7Z9-F1
#
_entry.id   AF-A0A0N8W7Z9-F1
#
_cell.length_a   1.000
_cell.length_b   1.000
_cell.length_c   1.000
_cell.angle_alpha   90.00
_cell.angle_beta   90.00
_cell.angle_gamma   90.00
#
_symmetry.space_group_name_H-M   'P 1'
#
loop_
_entity.id
_entity.type
_entity.pdbx_description
1 polymer ?
#
loop_
_entity_poly.entity_id
_entity_poly.type
_entity_poly.pdbx_seq_one_letter_code
_entity_poly.pdbx_strand_id
1 'polypeptide(L)'
;MAPWSGLTGSKKVFFGPAGEVAELYIESGQRRSHTDLFGVLSMEISSQRHNGILIVCPKGRLDSQGAAILDAFLAETITESDRTAVFDMIHVSYLSSAGIRTILATDKKLRSRKGLLHLSGIQPNPLSVLEMTGFLSVFAIHPDCEGATRAASAGLPYAAIGTACDDVATFCENGAEYTVTRRGKGGSELLIVGYPAEGQVLCQDEETAVPVTVPVATSSMGLGGPGHQPCEMGDLLTIGNIVAWNPPASGGNPDYLVIDPKRSEIPVSAAFLLYPTNPADLFVEMRSKLPEGIRLSDLFEALSGIASRMEPEYRGVLFISFCAESPDVALLAEGAQKELLSPPAMLAGCAVIHDPGVRPAYFRGVAPDLLYRRVPGHPGVVPRVMSLVFHDLPAGKFGRDTLERALSSGVPALLGHLPVSTRISRAMLEISMISEIVTNTGTEIIMEEGVSGWNRDLERIVHILHHDCSEVRLSQISGGYSGSLVFRDDAYDRRGRREMPFVLKMDRWENIEAEIRGYEGHVKRYIQNNATQVIQAERSGDYGGILYTFVGIRGPQSRIFSLEDYYLSHPAGEVQETFDLLFRKVLGAWYGQPRLRYLPLYRVYADIYNYEGVRDWAESRYGMTPGDRMIDLPHGMGESINPLYFMEKIVPDRLLADWNVYEGSVHGDLNMKNVLMDEERNMWLIDFAMTGHSHILRDIAKLESVIKLEMIPVSSVDRLLRLLELEKILLSQQRLGAVPETPSVDDEDIAKAFSVIRQLRGYADTVTLLDDDIRQYNLALLYYTLPVPAYVSVNDKAKEYAWISSSLICNTLI
;
A
#
# COMPACT_ATOMS: atom_id res chain seq x y z
N MET A 1 -41.37 -37.25 -41.99
CA MET A 1 -42.57 -36.84 -41.22
C MET A 1 -42.15 -36.61 -39.77
N ALA A 2 -42.33 -35.40 -39.24
CA ALA A 2 -42.49 -35.17 -37.79
C ALA A 2 -43.93 -35.66 -37.38
N PRO A 3 -44.35 -35.78 -36.09
CA PRO A 3 -43.86 -35.05 -34.88
C PRO A 3 -43.84 -35.79 -33.49
N TRP A 4 -43.13 -35.16 -32.53
CA TRP A 4 -43.36 -35.02 -31.05
C TRP A 4 -43.29 -36.28 -30.15
N SER A 5 -42.80 -36.34 -28.90
CA SER A 5 -42.42 -35.40 -27.82
C SER A 5 -41.72 -36.17 -26.68
N GLY A 6 -40.86 -35.52 -25.86
CA GLY A 6 -40.65 -35.92 -24.45
C GLY A 6 -39.22 -36.26 -24.00
N LEU A 7 -38.58 -35.32 -23.33
CA LEU A 7 -37.40 -35.49 -22.46
C LEU A 7 -37.80 -36.15 -21.13
N THR A 8 -37.03 -37.13 -20.64
CA THR A 8 -36.72 -37.27 -19.20
C THR A 8 -35.33 -37.86 -19.03
N GLY A 9 -34.44 -37.04 -18.46
CA GLY A 9 -33.05 -37.36 -18.17
C GLY A 9 -32.83 -38.18 -16.91
N SER A 10 -31.61 -38.69 -16.85
CA SER A 10 -31.00 -39.55 -15.85
C SER A 10 -30.92 -38.89 -14.46
N LYS A 11 -31.25 -39.66 -13.43
CA LYS A 11 -31.05 -39.33 -12.01
C LYS A 11 -29.56 -39.09 -11.71
N LYS A 12 -29.23 -37.96 -11.08
CA LYS A 12 -28.07 -37.79 -10.20
C LYS A 12 -28.57 -37.29 -8.85
N VAL A 13 -28.23 -38.03 -7.80
CA VAL A 13 -28.50 -37.72 -6.40
C VAL A 13 -27.27 -37.00 -5.85
N PHE A 14 -27.47 -35.86 -5.18
CA PHE A 14 -26.46 -35.22 -4.34
C PHE A 14 -26.93 -35.28 -2.88
N PHE A 15 -26.06 -35.73 -1.98
CA PHE A 15 -26.30 -35.79 -0.55
C PHE A 15 -25.85 -34.47 0.12
N GLY A 16 -26.70 -33.91 0.99
CA GLY A 16 -26.36 -32.82 1.91
C GLY A 16 -26.33 -33.30 3.37
N PRO A 17 -25.64 -32.59 4.28
CA PRO A 17 -25.36 -33.08 5.63
C PRO A 17 -26.48 -32.70 6.60
N ALA A 18 -27.51 -33.53 6.66
CA ALA A 18 -28.38 -33.77 7.83
C ALA A 18 -29.46 -34.75 7.35
N GLY A 19 -29.23 -36.04 7.57
CA GLY A 19 -30.19 -37.07 7.21
C GLY A 19 -31.43 -36.99 8.10
N GLU A 20 -32.48 -36.33 7.64
CA GLU A 20 -33.85 -36.53 8.11
C GLU A 20 -34.81 -36.60 6.92
N VAL A 21 -35.56 -37.70 6.87
CA VAL A 21 -36.64 -37.93 5.91
C VAL A 21 -37.94 -37.52 6.60
N ALA A 22 -38.60 -36.49 6.09
CA ALA A 22 -39.97 -36.13 6.49
C ALA A 22 -40.85 -35.98 5.24
N GLU A 23 -41.74 -36.94 5.03
CA GLU A 23 -42.91 -36.82 4.16
C GLU A 23 -43.94 -35.89 4.80
N LEU A 24 -44.50 -34.94 4.07
CA LEU A 24 -45.66 -34.17 4.50
C LEU A 24 -46.64 -33.93 3.34
N TYR A 25 -47.86 -34.41 3.56
CA TYR A 25 -49.06 -34.27 2.75
C TYR A 25 -49.49 -32.80 2.58
N ILE A 26 -50.01 -32.44 1.40
CA ILE A 26 -50.68 -31.16 1.15
C ILE A 26 -52.18 -31.34 1.39
N GLU A 27 -52.72 -30.67 2.41
CA GLU A 27 -54.16 -30.36 2.51
C GLU A 27 -54.41 -28.86 2.31
N SER A 28 -55.43 -28.60 1.49
CA SER A 28 -55.92 -27.30 1.03
C SER A 28 -56.65 -26.50 2.13
N GLY A 29 -56.42 -25.18 2.21
CA GLY A 29 -57.32 -24.32 3.02
C GLY A 29 -56.85 -22.91 3.35
N GLN A 30 -56.81 -22.04 2.34
CA GLN A 30 -56.89 -20.55 2.35
C GLN A 30 -56.48 -19.69 3.57
N ARG A 31 -55.69 -18.66 3.19
CA ARG A 31 -55.60 -17.26 3.67
C ARG A 31 -54.70 -16.96 4.88
N ARG A 32 -53.46 -16.61 4.57
CA ARG A 32 -52.80 -15.36 5.00
C ARG A 32 -51.88 -14.87 3.88
N SER A 33 -51.78 -13.55 3.73
CA SER A 33 -51.14 -12.82 2.64
C SER A 33 -49.70 -13.27 2.39
N HIS A 34 -49.43 -13.75 1.17
CA HIS A 34 -48.09 -13.90 0.62
C HIS A 34 -47.57 -12.51 0.22
N THR A 35 -46.79 -11.88 1.09
CA THR A 35 -45.94 -10.74 0.70
C THR A 35 -44.52 -10.80 1.23
N ASP A 36 -44.10 -11.84 1.96
CA ASP A 36 -42.71 -11.93 2.42
C ASP A 36 -42.24 -13.38 2.34
N LEU A 37 -41.54 -13.74 1.26
CA LEU A 37 -40.53 -14.82 1.18
C LEU A 37 -40.09 -15.12 -0.28
N PHE A 38 -39.72 -14.08 -1.05
CA PHE A 38 -38.85 -14.22 -2.23
C PHE A 38 -38.13 -12.88 -2.45
N GLY A 39 -37.04 -12.66 -1.73
CA GLY A 39 -36.14 -11.53 -1.95
C GLY A 39 -35.27 -11.75 -3.18
N VAL A 40 -35.86 -11.75 -4.37
CA VAL A 40 -35.10 -11.43 -5.59
C VAL A 40 -34.90 -9.92 -5.52
N LEU A 41 -33.73 -9.48 -5.06
CA LEU A 41 -33.37 -8.05 -5.07
C LEU A 41 -33.37 -7.57 -6.52
N SER A 42 -34.46 -6.93 -6.94
CA SER A 42 -34.58 -6.25 -8.23
C SER A 42 -33.59 -5.08 -8.29
N MET A 43 -33.04 -4.81 -9.48
CA MET A 43 -32.19 -3.65 -9.70
C MET A 43 -33.04 -2.37 -9.69
N GLU A 44 -32.70 -1.43 -8.81
CA GLU A 44 -33.31 -0.10 -8.75
C GLU A 44 -32.34 0.93 -9.34
N ILE A 45 -32.86 1.91 -10.10
CA ILE A 45 -32.03 2.93 -10.73
C ILE A 45 -32.69 4.30 -10.52
N SER A 46 -31.95 5.25 -9.96
CA SER A 46 -32.34 6.65 -9.92
C SER A 46 -31.39 7.49 -10.78
N SER A 47 -31.87 8.61 -11.33
CA SER A 47 -31.01 9.56 -12.02
C SER A 47 -31.33 11.00 -11.68
N GLN A 48 -30.32 11.86 -11.76
CA GLN A 48 -30.47 13.31 -11.64
C GLN A 48 -29.56 14.03 -12.65
N ARG A 49 -29.95 15.24 -13.04
CA ARG A 49 -29.14 16.11 -13.89
C ARG A 49 -28.69 17.31 -13.11
N HIS A 50 -27.38 17.51 -13.04
CA HIS A 50 -26.79 18.64 -12.33
C HIS A 50 -25.73 19.28 -13.22
N ASN A 51 -25.87 20.58 -13.52
CA ASN A 51 -24.95 21.35 -14.38
C ASN A 51 -24.61 20.67 -15.73
N GLY A 52 -25.59 20.02 -16.35
CA GLY A 52 -25.41 19.33 -17.64
C GLY A 52 -24.77 17.94 -17.56
N ILE A 53 -24.48 17.43 -16.36
CA ILE A 53 -23.97 16.07 -16.12
C ILE A 53 -25.14 15.17 -15.72
N LEU A 54 -25.25 14.00 -16.37
CA LEU A 54 -26.22 12.97 -16.00
C LEU A 54 -25.61 12.06 -14.92
N ILE A 55 -26.18 12.08 -13.71
CA ILE A 55 -25.77 11.18 -12.63
C ILE A 55 -26.77 10.04 -12.57
N VAL A 56 -26.29 8.80 -12.62
CA VAL A 56 -27.08 7.57 -12.55
C VAL A 56 -26.61 6.76 -11.34
N CYS A 57 -27.53 6.43 -10.44
CA CYS A 57 -27.24 5.70 -9.20
C CYS A 57 -27.94 4.32 -9.24
N PRO A 58 -27.30 3.30 -9.82
CA PRO A 58 -27.78 1.93 -9.75
C PRO A 58 -27.65 1.34 -8.33
N LYS A 59 -28.68 0.64 -7.86
CA LYS A 59 -28.69 -0.13 -6.61
C LYS A 59 -29.03 -1.59 -6.90
N GLY A 60 -28.22 -2.52 -6.40
CA GLY A 60 -28.43 -3.96 -6.59
C GLY A 60 -27.27 -4.66 -7.30
N ARG A 61 -27.57 -5.53 -8.28
CA ARG A 61 -26.61 -6.39 -8.97
C ARG A 61 -26.58 -6.09 -10.47
N LEU A 62 -25.40 -5.82 -11.04
CA LEU A 62 -25.18 -5.69 -12.50
C LEU A 62 -24.78 -7.03 -13.13
N ASP A 63 -25.67 -8.02 -12.99
CA ASP A 63 -25.63 -9.27 -13.74
C ASP A 63 -26.34 -9.14 -15.11
N SER A 64 -26.64 -10.24 -15.79
CA SER A 64 -27.34 -10.20 -17.07
C SER A 64 -28.74 -9.58 -16.99
N GLN A 65 -29.45 -9.74 -15.88
CA GLN A 65 -30.78 -9.15 -15.69
C GLN A 65 -30.66 -7.67 -15.35
N GLY A 66 -29.77 -7.31 -14.40
CA GLY A 66 -29.52 -5.91 -14.05
C GLY A 66 -28.99 -5.07 -15.20
N ALA A 67 -28.12 -5.63 -16.04
CA ALA A 67 -27.61 -4.97 -17.25
C ALA A 67 -28.72 -4.65 -18.25
N ALA A 68 -29.66 -5.57 -18.47
CA ALA A 68 -30.80 -5.32 -19.36
C ALA A 68 -31.73 -4.21 -18.83
N ILE A 69 -31.94 -4.14 -17.52
CA ILE A 69 -32.71 -3.07 -16.86
C ILE A 69 -31.99 -1.72 -17.02
N LEU A 70 -30.67 -1.69 -16.80
CA LEU A 70 -29.86 -0.48 -16.97
C LEU A 70 -29.82 -0.02 -18.44
N ASP A 71 -29.68 -0.92 -19.41
CA ASP A 71 -29.70 -0.58 -20.84
C ASP A 71 -31.03 0.08 -21.24
N ALA A 72 -32.16 -0.49 -20.81
CA ALA A 72 -33.49 0.09 -21.08
C ALA A 72 -33.63 1.48 -20.46
N PHE A 73 -33.20 1.64 -19.20
CA PHE A 73 -33.22 2.92 -18.50
C PHE A 73 -32.34 3.99 -19.19
N LEU A 74 -31.12 3.63 -19.60
CA LEU A 74 -30.19 4.54 -20.27
C LEU A 74 -30.66 4.90 -21.68
N ALA A 75 -31.38 4.01 -22.37
CA ALA A 75 -31.98 4.31 -23.66
C ALA A 75 -33.04 5.42 -23.57
N GLU A 76 -33.81 5.44 -22.48
CA GLU A 76 -34.83 6.47 -22.22
C GLU A 76 -34.24 7.76 -21.61
N THR A 77 -33.19 7.63 -20.80
CA THR A 77 -32.66 8.75 -19.99
C THR A 77 -31.56 9.54 -20.71
N ILE A 78 -30.71 8.90 -21.53
CA ILE A 78 -29.65 9.57 -22.29
C ILE A 78 -30.23 10.24 -23.54
N THR A 79 -30.23 11.57 -23.51
CA THR A 79 -30.64 12.44 -24.62
C THR A 79 -29.50 12.67 -25.62
N GLU A 80 -29.77 13.28 -26.78
CA GLU A 80 -28.73 13.63 -27.75
C GLU A 80 -27.78 14.73 -27.28
N SER A 81 -28.24 15.60 -26.36
CA SER A 81 -27.45 16.68 -25.77
C SER A 81 -26.47 16.20 -24.70
N ASP A 82 -26.59 14.96 -24.22
CA ASP A 82 -25.73 14.44 -23.15
C ASP A 82 -24.34 14.09 -23.65
N ARG A 83 -23.37 14.72 -23.01
CA ARG A 83 -21.95 14.51 -23.25
C ARG A 83 -21.26 13.86 -22.05
N THR A 84 -21.68 14.15 -20.83
CA THR A 84 -20.99 13.62 -19.64
C THR A 84 -21.96 12.92 -18.71
N ALA A 85 -21.57 11.75 -18.21
CA ALA A 85 -22.32 11.00 -17.22
C ALA A 85 -21.43 10.48 -16.09
N VAL A 86 -22.02 10.36 -14.90
CA VAL A 86 -21.42 9.76 -13.71
C VAL A 86 -22.29 8.57 -13.32
N PHE A 87 -21.71 7.39 -13.18
CA PHE A 87 -22.38 6.23 -12.58
C PHE A 87 -21.90 6.07 -11.15
N ASP A 88 -22.81 6.28 -10.20
CA ASP A 88 -22.54 6.09 -8.78
C ASP A 88 -22.80 4.64 -8.35
N MET A 89 -21.73 3.89 -8.16
CA MET A 89 -21.72 2.45 -7.99
C MET A 89 -21.70 2.03 -6.51
N ILE A 90 -21.88 2.97 -5.58
CA ILE A 90 -21.78 2.73 -4.12
C ILE A 90 -22.75 1.66 -3.60
N HIS A 91 -23.86 1.45 -4.29
CA HIS A 91 -24.86 0.45 -3.94
C HIS A 91 -24.90 -0.73 -4.94
N VAL A 92 -23.88 -0.87 -5.79
CA VAL A 92 -23.73 -2.01 -6.69
C VAL A 92 -22.88 -3.07 -6.01
N SER A 93 -23.51 -4.17 -5.64
CA SER A 93 -22.87 -5.27 -4.89
C SER A 93 -22.17 -6.30 -5.78
N TYR A 94 -22.43 -6.29 -7.10
CA TYR A 94 -21.94 -7.31 -8.02
C TYR A 94 -21.87 -6.78 -9.46
N LEU A 95 -20.83 -7.14 -10.20
CA LEU A 95 -20.62 -6.78 -11.60
C LEU A 95 -20.23 -8.01 -12.43
N SER A 96 -20.93 -8.24 -13.53
CA SER A 96 -20.63 -9.31 -14.49
C SER A 96 -20.14 -8.76 -15.84
N SER A 97 -19.74 -9.65 -16.76
CA SER A 97 -19.39 -9.25 -18.13
C SER A 97 -20.53 -8.54 -18.89
N ALA A 98 -21.79 -8.79 -18.53
CA ALA A 98 -22.94 -8.08 -19.10
C ALA A 98 -22.99 -6.62 -18.63
N GLY A 99 -22.80 -6.37 -17.33
CA GLY A 99 -22.74 -5.02 -16.78
C GLY A 99 -21.56 -4.21 -17.34
N ILE A 100 -20.39 -4.82 -17.49
CA ILE A 100 -19.23 -4.17 -18.14
C ILE A 100 -19.57 -3.75 -19.57
N ARG A 101 -20.25 -4.60 -20.35
CA ARG A 101 -20.65 -4.26 -21.72
C ARG A 101 -21.62 -3.08 -21.76
N THR A 102 -22.59 -3.01 -20.86
CA THR A 102 -23.52 -1.86 -20.74
C THR A 102 -22.77 -0.57 -20.43
N ILE A 103 -21.82 -0.60 -19.49
CA ILE A 103 -20.98 0.56 -19.14
C ILE A 103 -20.12 0.98 -20.35
N LEU A 104 -19.44 0.03 -21.02
CA LEU A 104 -18.64 0.30 -22.21
C LEU A 104 -19.46 0.83 -23.39
N ALA A 105 -20.67 0.31 -23.61
CA ALA A 105 -21.56 0.79 -24.65
C ALA A 105 -21.98 2.24 -24.39
N THR A 106 -22.22 2.58 -23.12
CA THR A 106 -22.55 3.94 -22.68
C THR A 106 -21.35 4.88 -22.86
N ASP A 107 -20.17 4.47 -22.41
CA ASP A 107 -18.92 5.21 -22.59
C ASP A 107 -18.65 5.47 -24.08
N LYS A 108 -18.76 4.44 -24.94
CA LYS A 108 -18.61 4.58 -26.40
C LYS A 108 -19.64 5.54 -27.00
N LYS A 109 -20.89 5.50 -26.54
CA LYS A 109 -21.97 6.41 -26.99
C LYS A 109 -21.62 7.86 -26.63
N LEU A 110 -21.16 8.11 -25.41
CA LEU A 110 -20.74 9.45 -24.96
C LEU A 110 -19.47 9.93 -25.67
N ARG A 111 -18.46 9.07 -25.83
CA ARG A 111 -17.22 9.38 -26.56
C ARG A 111 -17.45 9.76 -28.03
N SER A 112 -18.42 9.13 -28.70
CA SER A 112 -18.81 9.51 -30.07
C SER A 112 -19.28 10.97 -30.19
N ARG A 113 -19.63 11.59 -29.05
CA ARG A 113 -20.08 12.98 -28.92
C ARG A 113 -19.06 13.86 -28.19
N LYS A 114 -17.78 13.42 -28.13
CA LYS A 114 -16.69 14.05 -27.35
C LYS A 114 -17.01 14.17 -25.85
N GLY A 115 -17.74 13.20 -25.35
CA GLY A 115 -18.18 13.07 -23.97
C GLY A 115 -17.34 12.10 -23.14
N LEU A 116 -17.60 12.06 -21.83
CA LEU A 116 -16.88 11.20 -20.86
C LEU A 116 -17.86 10.45 -19.95
N LEU A 117 -17.53 9.21 -19.59
CA LEU A 117 -18.20 8.46 -18.54
C LEU A 117 -17.26 8.32 -17.33
N HIS A 118 -17.75 8.73 -16.17
CA HIS A 118 -17.06 8.59 -14.89
C HIS A 118 -17.79 7.54 -14.03
N LEU A 119 -17.03 6.74 -13.29
CA LEU A 119 -17.57 5.81 -12.30
C LEU A 119 -17.18 6.31 -10.90
N SER A 120 -18.08 6.22 -9.93
CA SER A 120 -17.77 6.54 -8.53
C SER A 120 -18.18 5.45 -7.57
N GLY A 121 -17.59 5.42 -6.37
CA GLY A 121 -18.07 4.57 -5.28
C GLY A 121 -18.01 3.07 -5.57
N ILE A 122 -17.09 2.62 -6.43
CA ILE A 122 -17.02 1.20 -6.83
C ILE A 122 -16.70 0.32 -5.60
N GLN A 123 -17.59 -0.62 -5.31
CA GLN A 123 -17.42 -1.56 -4.20
C GLN A 123 -16.29 -2.58 -4.49
N PRO A 124 -15.66 -3.19 -3.46
CA PRO A 124 -14.49 -4.06 -3.65
C PRO A 124 -14.70 -5.21 -4.64
N ASN A 125 -15.88 -5.83 -4.68
CA ASN A 125 -16.17 -6.94 -5.59
C ASN A 125 -16.24 -6.48 -7.07
N PRO A 126 -17.07 -5.49 -7.46
CA PRO A 126 -16.99 -4.87 -8.78
C PRO A 126 -15.62 -4.32 -9.17
N LEU A 127 -14.86 -3.74 -8.22
CA LEU A 127 -13.52 -3.21 -8.46
C LEU A 127 -12.54 -4.32 -8.87
N SER A 128 -12.50 -5.41 -8.10
CA SER A 128 -11.68 -6.59 -8.40
C SER A 128 -12.03 -7.19 -9.77
N VAL A 129 -13.32 -7.18 -10.16
CA VAL A 129 -13.75 -7.64 -11.49
C VAL A 129 -13.21 -6.72 -12.60
N LEU A 130 -13.23 -5.40 -12.42
CA LEU A 130 -12.66 -4.45 -13.39
C LEU A 130 -11.13 -4.55 -13.49
N GLU A 131 -10.45 -4.84 -12.38
CA GLU A 131 -9.00 -5.11 -12.33
C GLU A 131 -8.64 -6.38 -13.11
N MET A 132 -9.28 -7.52 -12.78
CA MET A 132 -9.00 -8.81 -13.42
C MET A 132 -9.25 -8.79 -14.93
N THR A 133 -10.14 -7.92 -15.40
CA THR A 133 -10.52 -7.80 -16.82
C THR A 133 -9.75 -6.70 -17.55
N GLY A 134 -8.90 -5.92 -16.86
CA GLY A 134 -8.13 -4.81 -17.43
C GLY A 134 -8.94 -3.54 -17.71
N PHE A 135 -10.25 -3.54 -17.40
CA PHE A 135 -11.14 -2.41 -17.66
C PHE A 135 -11.02 -1.28 -16.63
N LEU A 136 -10.30 -1.49 -15.53
CA LEU A 136 -9.94 -0.42 -14.60
C LEU A 136 -9.23 0.74 -15.33
N SER A 137 -8.37 0.41 -16.29
CA SER A 137 -7.61 1.38 -17.09
C SER A 137 -8.42 2.11 -18.18
N VAL A 138 -9.67 1.69 -18.41
CA VAL A 138 -10.55 2.21 -19.47
C VAL A 138 -11.50 3.28 -18.96
N PHE A 139 -11.84 3.25 -17.66
CA PHE A 139 -12.79 4.17 -17.04
C PHE A 139 -12.11 5.19 -16.14
N ALA A 140 -12.69 6.40 -16.06
CA ALA A 140 -12.31 7.38 -15.05
C ALA A 140 -13.04 7.04 -13.74
N ILE A 141 -12.33 6.45 -12.77
CA ILE A 141 -12.89 5.96 -11.51
C ILE A 141 -12.54 6.90 -10.38
N HIS A 142 -13.52 7.20 -9.53
CA HIS A 142 -13.40 8.16 -8.42
C HIS A 142 -13.89 7.52 -7.12
N PRO A 143 -13.37 7.94 -5.95
CA PRO A 143 -13.79 7.40 -4.66
C PRO A 143 -15.28 7.64 -4.37
N ASP A 144 -15.78 8.83 -4.71
CA ASP A 144 -17.16 9.25 -4.42
C ASP A 144 -17.79 10.03 -5.59
N CYS A 145 -19.12 10.16 -5.54
CA CYS A 145 -19.90 10.81 -6.59
C CYS A 145 -19.56 12.31 -6.73
N GLU A 146 -19.11 12.95 -5.66
CA GLU A 146 -18.77 14.38 -5.66
C GLU A 146 -17.47 14.62 -6.44
N GLY A 147 -16.43 13.83 -6.17
CA GLY A 147 -15.16 13.80 -6.90
C GLY A 147 -15.36 13.46 -8.37
N ALA A 148 -16.19 12.45 -8.68
CA ALA A 148 -16.55 12.14 -10.06
C ALA A 148 -17.24 13.31 -10.76
N THR A 149 -18.13 14.03 -10.08
CA THR A 149 -18.83 15.19 -10.64
C THR A 149 -17.88 16.37 -10.86
N ARG A 150 -16.93 16.61 -9.94
CA ARG A 150 -15.86 17.61 -10.12
C ARG A 150 -14.96 17.27 -11.31
N ALA A 151 -14.50 16.03 -11.43
CA ALA A 151 -13.69 15.57 -12.55
C ALA A 151 -14.44 15.60 -13.88
N ALA A 152 -15.72 15.23 -13.87
CA ALA A 152 -16.63 15.34 -15.02
C ALA A 152 -16.83 16.79 -15.47
N SER A 153 -16.70 17.75 -14.55
CA SER A 153 -16.74 19.18 -14.84
C SER A 153 -15.41 19.71 -15.40
N ALA A 154 -14.28 19.06 -15.05
CA ALA A 154 -12.92 19.42 -15.50
C ALA A 154 -12.54 18.82 -16.88
N GLY A 155 -13.14 17.70 -17.28
CA GLY A 155 -12.82 16.95 -18.51
C GLY A 155 -13.42 17.48 -19.82
N LEU A 156 -13.97 18.70 -19.86
CA LEU A 156 -14.50 19.27 -21.10
C LEU A 156 -13.33 19.78 -21.99
N PRO A 157 -13.23 19.33 -23.26
CA PRO A 157 -12.21 19.84 -24.18
C PRO A 157 -12.31 21.36 -24.31
N TYR A 158 -11.16 22.02 -24.21
CA TYR A 158 -10.95 23.43 -24.49
C TYR A 158 -11.15 23.72 -25.99
N ALA A 159 -12.39 23.67 -26.46
CA ALA A 159 -12.77 24.17 -27.78
C ALA A 159 -14.26 24.51 -27.79
N ALA A 160 -14.54 25.81 -27.91
CA ALA A 160 -15.86 26.45 -28.01
C ALA A 160 -16.68 26.49 -26.70
N ILE A 161 -16.31 27.41 -25.81
CA ILE A 161 -17.28 28.05 -24.90
C ILE A 161 -17.52 29.45 -25.44
N GLY A 162 -18.54 29.53 -26.29
CA GLY A 162 -19.43 30.68 -26.28
C GLY A 162 -20.56 30.35 -25.32
N THR A 163 -20.68 31.18 -24.28
CA THR A 163 -21.87 31.46 -23.47
C THR A 163 -22.44 30.35 -22.57
N ALA A 164 -22.02 30.38 -21.31
CA ALA A 164 -22.92 30.35 -20.15
C ALA A 164 -22.29 31.24 -19.05
N CYS A 165 -22.88 32.43 -18.86
CA CYS A 165 -22.58 33.48 -17.87
C CYS A 165 -21.35 33.26 -16.95
N ASP A 166 -20.14 33.33 -17.51
CA ASP A 166 -18.93 33.61 -16.74
C ASP A 166 -18.97 35.10 -16.34
N ASP A 167 -18.66 35.44 -15.09
CA ASP A 167 -18.37 36.83 -14.71
C ASP A 167 -17.05 37.24 -15.39
N VAL A 168 -17.14 37.62 -16.66
CA VAL A 168 -16.01 38.11 -17.44
C VAL A 168 -15.85 39.59 -17.14
N ALA A 169 -14.74 39.94 -16.49
CA ALA A 169 -14.40 41.32 -16.18
C ALA A 169 -13.15 41.72 -16.98
N THR A 170 -13.23 42.89 -17.63
CA THR A 170 -12.08 43.46 -18.33
C THR A 170 -11.54 44.64 -17.53
N PHE A 171 -10.25 44.61 -17.26
CA PHE A 171 -9.52 45.69 -16.57
C PHE A 171 -8.46 46.28 -17.51
N CYS A 172 -8.20 47.57 -17.38
CA CYS A 172 -7.12 48.26 -18.08
C CYS A 172 -6.22 48.92 -17.05
N GLU A 173 -5.07 48.33 -16.79
CA GLU A 173 -4.13 48.80 -15.76
C GLU A 173 -2.70 48.69 -16.28
N ASN A 174 -1.84 49.62 -15.85
CA ASN A 174 -0.40 49.60 -16.14
C ASN A 174 -0.04 49.39 -17.63
N GLY A 175 -0.86 49.93 -18.54
CA GLY A 175 -0.61 49.84 -19.99
C GLY A 175 -0.99 48.50 -20.64
N ALA A 176 -1.71 47.63 -19.94
CA ALA A 176 -2.23 46.37 -20.49
C ALA A 176 -3.74 46.22 -20.27
N GLU A 177 -4.33 45.35 -21.09
CA GLU A 177 -5.71 44.87 -20.95
C GLU A 177 -5.72 43.48 -20.34
N TYR A 178 -6.57 43.27 -19.34
CA TYR A 178 -6.73 42.00 -18.63
C TYR A 178 -8.16 41.54 -18.80
N THR A 179 -8.37 40.39 -19.42
CA THR A 179 -9.68 39.72 -19.47
C THR A 179 -9.66 38.60 -18.45
N VAL A 180 -10.44 38.76 -17.39
CA VAL A 180 -10.47 37.85 -16.25
C VAL A 180 -11.73 37.02 -16.31
N THR A 181 -11.57 35.70 -16.24
CA THR A 181 -12.65 34.71 -16.19
C THR A 181 -12.54 33.93 -14.89
N ARG A 182 -13.60 33.92 -14.09
CA ARG A 182 -13.65 33.13 -12.85
C ARG A 182 -14.30 31.78 -13.10
N ARG A 183 -13.62 30.70 -12.74
CA ARG A 183 -14.14 29.33 -12.83
C ARG A 183 -14.00 28.65 -11.48
N GLY A 184 -14.98 28.81 -10.61
CA GLY A 184 -15.01 28.18 -9.28
C GLY A 184 -15.38 29.13 -8.14
N LYS A 185 -15.45 28.57 -6.94
CA LYS A 185 -15.59 29.28 -5.67
C LYS A 185 -14.57 28.67 -4.69
N GLY A 186 -13.54 29.41 -4.33
CA GLY A 186 -12.61 28.99 -3.28
C GLY A 186 -11.30 29.75 -3.30
N GLY A 187 -10.59 29.73 -2.18
CA GLY A 187 -9.15 29.97 -2.15
C GLY A 187 -8.42 28.62 -2.04
N SER A 188 -7.15 28.59 -2.45
CA SER A 188 -6.28 27.43 -2.33
C SER A 188 -5.39 27.53 -1.09
N GLU A 189 -5.03 26.38 -0.52
CA GLU A 189 -3.91 26.31 0.41
C GLU A 189 -2.60 26.35 -0.42
N LEU A 190 -1.59 27.07 0.06
CA LEU A 190 -0.23 27.03 -0.49
C LEU A 190 0.62 26.13 0.40
N LEU A 191 1.07 25.00 -0.13
CA LEU A 191 1.99 24.11 0.55
C LEU A 191 3.43 24.57 0.34
N ILE A 192 4.18 24.61 1.44
CA ILE A 192 5.64 24.81 1.47
C ILE A 192 6.26 23.52 1.98
N VAL A 193 6.98 22.80 1.14
CA VAL A 193 7.63 21.52 1.48
C VAL A 193 9.13 21.73 1.67
N GLY A 194 9.71 21.09 2.68
CA GLY A 194 11.13 21.17 3.00
C GLY A 194 11.49 22.41 3.84
N TYR A 195 12.65 22.36 4.51
CA TYR A 195 13.16 23.45 5.35
C TYR A 195 14.46 23.99 4.74
N PRO A 196 14.50 25.25 4.24
CA PRO A 196 15.79 25.83 3.90
C PRO A 196 16.60 25.94 5.20
N ALA A 197 17.73 25.24 5.26
CA ALA A 197 18.63 25.24 6.40
C ALA A 197 18.87 26.68 6.90
N GLU A 198 18.89 26.84 8.22
CA GLU A 198 18.97 28.11 8.97
C GLU A 198 19.64 29.27 8.20
N GLY A 199 18.81 30.14 7.62
CA GLY A 199 19.28 31.41 7.08
C GLY A 199 19.76 31.37 5.62
N GLN A 200 18.86 31.77 4.73
CA GLN A 200 19.11 32.47 3.46
C GLN A 200 19.81 31.71 2.32
N VAL A 201 20.45 30.57 2.56
CA VAL A 201 21.03 29.75 1.48
C VAL A 201 20.18 28.49 1.34
N LEU A 202 19.58 28.32 0.16
CA LEU A 202 18.88 27.09 -0.14
C LEU A 202 19.91 25.95 -0.17
N CYS A 203 19.76 24.97 0.72
CA CYS A 203 20.68 23.84 0.79
C CYS A 203 20.44 22.93 -0.41
N GLN A 204 21.50 22.55 -1.14
CA GLN A 204 21.44 21.50 -2.17
C GLN A 204 21.66 20.10 -1.56
N ASP A 205 21.60 19.99 -0.24
CA ASP A 205 21.87 18.74 0.46
C ASP A 205 20.71 17.76 0.30
N GLU A 206 21.02 16.61 -0.29
CA GLU A 206 20.13 15.46 -0.45
C GLU A 206 19.61 14.94 0.90
N GLU A 207 20.34 15.16 2.01
CA GLU A 207 19.95 14.69 3.34
C GLU A 207 18.68 15.37 3.90
N THR A 208 18.29 16.53 3.37
CA THR A 208 17.13 17.31 3.87
C THR A 208 15.88 17.22 3.00
N ALA A 209 15.93 16.45 1.91
CA ALA A 209 14.84 16.41 0.94
C ALA A 209 13.67 15.56 1.42
N VAL A 210 12.47 16.08 1.23
CA VAL A 210 11.21 15.45 1.62
C VAL A 210 10.52 14.90 0.37
N PRO A 211 10.11 13.62 0.37
CA PRO A 211 9.29 13.07 -0.71
C PRO A 211 7.93 13.78 -0.76
N VAL A 212 7.51 14.21 -1.95
CA VAL A 212 6.22 14.87 -2.16
C VAL A 212 5.59 14.49 -3.49
N THR A 213 4.27 14.42 -3.51
CA THR A 213 3.48 14.15 -4.71
C THR A 213 2.70 15.40 -5.11
N VAL A 214 2.97 15.95 -6.30
CA VAL A 214 2.37 17.19 -6.80
C VAL A 214 1.24 16.87 -7.78
N PRO A 215 0.02 17.43 -7.61
CA PRO A 215 -1.06 17.23 -8.57
C PRO A 215 -0.74 17.84 -9.95
N VAL A 216 -0.95 17.09 -11.03
CA VAL A 216 -0.80 17.52 -12.44
C VAL A 216 -1.72 18.70 -12.78
N ALA A 217 -2.82 18.87 -12.05
CA ALA A 217 -3.72 20.00 -12.22
C ALA A 217 -3.10 21.34 -11.76
N THR A 218 -2.07 21.27 -10.91
CA THR A 218 -1.38 22.41 -10.30
C THR A 218 0.03 22.55 -10.89
N SER A 219 0.71 23.64 -10.54
CA SER A 219 2.09 23.87 -10.92
C SER A 219 2.91 24.13 -9.66
N SER A 220 4.17 23.69 -9.65
CA SER A 220 5.07 23.83 -8.49
C SER A 220 6.40 24.45 -8.90
N MET A 221 7.07 25.11 -7.96
CA MET A 221 8.44 25.60 -8.16
C MET A 221 9.27 25.52 -6.89
N GLY A 222 10.57 25.32 -7.04
CA GLY A 222 11.49 25.27 -5.92
C GLY A 222 12.80 24.57 -6.25
N LEU A 223 13.31 23.82 -5.30
CA LEU A 223 14.50 22.99 -5.40
C LEU A 223 14.18 21.54 -5.04
N GLY A 224 14.60 20.65 -5.93
CA GLY A 224 14.35 19.23 -5.79
C GLY A 224 14.79 18.46 -7.02
N GLY A 225 14.22 17.29 -7.20
CA GLY A 225 14.26 16.56 -8.47
C GLY A 225 13.20 15.46 -8.56
N PRO A 226 13.15 14.75 -9.70
CA PRO A 226 12.07 13.80 -10.00
C PRO A 226 12.17 12.50 -9.18
N GLY A 227 11.01 11.96 -8.77
CA GLY A 227 10.90 10.73 -7.98
C GLY A 227 10.95 10.96 -6.47
N HIS A 228 10.57 9.97 -5.66
CA HIS A 228 10.61 10.06 -4.19
C HIS A 228 11.97 9.77 -3.57
N GLN A 229 12.93 9.29 -4.37
CA GLN A 229 14.29 9.04 -3.88
C GLN A 229 15.14 10.31 -3.97
N PRO A 230 16.11 10.49 -3.07
CA PRO A 230 17.09 11.57 -3.19
C PRO A 230 17.81 11.48 -4.54
N CYS A 231 17.89 12.62 -5.21
CA CYS A 231 18.63 12.81 -6.45
C CYS A 231 19.39 14.13 -6.35
N GLU A 232 20.25 14.41 -7.33
CA GLU A 232 21.01 15.66 -7.33
C GLU A 232 20.05 16.87 -7.29
N MET A 233 20.08 17.64 -6.20
CA MET A 233 19.08 18.68 -5.95
C MET A 233 19.34 19.90 -6.84
N GLY A 234 18.34 20.28 -7.63
CA GLY A 234 18.43 21.37 -8.59
C GLY A 234 17.17 22.23 -8.65
N ASP A 235 17.19 23.29 -9.47
CA ASP A 235 15.97 24.07 -9.73
C ASP A 235 14.90 23.16 -10.34
N LEU A 236 13.71 23.15 -9.74
CA LEU A 236 12.61 22.25 -10.09
C LEU A 236 11.34 23.04 -10.38
N LEU A 237 10.73 22.78 -11.53
CA LEU A 237 9.49 23.38 -11.99
C LEU A 237 8.55 22.30 -12.53
N THR A 238 7.32 22.24 -12.02
CA THR A 238 6.26 21.40 -12.61
C THR A 238 5.17 22.25 -13.20
N ILE A 239 4.73 21.92 -14.42
CA ILE A 239 3.62 22.59 -15.10
C ILE A 239 2.83 21.52 -15.85
N GLY A 240 1.59 21.25 -15.42
CA GLY A 240 0.80 20.19 -16.04
C GLY A 240 1.46 18.83 -15.82
N ASN A 241 1.65 18.06 -16.88
CA ASN A 241 2.32 16.77 -16.85
C ASN A 241 3.84 16.87 -17.08
N ILE A 242 4.41 18.07 -17.04
CA ILE A 242 5.84 18.29 -17.29
C ILE A 242 6.56 18.52 -15.96
N VAL A 243 7.72 17.89 -15.81
CA VAL A 243 8.70 18.16 -14.77
C VAL A 243 9.96 18.66 -15.45
N ALA A 244 10.41 19.87 -15.12
CA ALA A 244 11.69 20.42 -15.56
C ALA A 244 12.62 20.53 -14.34
N TRP A 245 13.85 20.06 -14.50
CA TRP A 245 14.83 19.92 -13.43
C TRP A 245 16.22 20.30 -13.93
N ASN A 246 16.92 21.17 -13.21
CA ASN A 246 18.25 21.64 -13.58
C ASN A 246 19.27 21.29 -12.47
N PRO A 247 19.90 20.10 -12.54
CA PRO A 247 20.89 19.69 -11.55
C PRO A 247 22.19 20.51 -11.68
N PRO A 248 22.92 20.76 -10.58
CA PRO A 248 24.20 21.48 -10.59
C PRO A 248 25.23 20.95 -11.61
N ALA A 249 25.34 19.63 -11.77
CA ALA A 249 26.27 18.99 -12.70
C ALA A 249 25.94 19.21 -14.19
N SER A 250 24.73 19.68 -14.52
CA SER A 250 24.30 19.88 -15.92
C SER A 250 24.99 21.05 -16.63
N GLY A 251 25.70 21.91 -15.89
CA GLY A 251 26.29 23.13 -16.44
C GLY A 251 25.27 24.13 -16.98
N GLY A 252 24.01 24.08 -16.49
CA GLY A 252 22.94 25.01 -16.85
C GLY A 252 21.99 24.53 -17.96
N ASN A 253 22.08 23.26 -18.36
CA ASN A 253 21.14 22.64 -19.30
C ASN A 253 20.09 21.84 -18.53
N PRO A 254 18.82 22.26 -18.50
CA PRO A 254 17.79 21.52 -17.78
C PRO A 254 17.42 20.22 -18.47
N ASP A 255 17.14 19.21 -17.66
CA ASP A 255 16.43 18.01 -18.05
C ASP A 255 14.91 18.19 -17.88
N TYR A 256 14.12 17.43 -18.63
CA TYR A 256 12.68 17.43 -18.47
C TYR A 256 12.07 16.05 -18.71
N LEU A 257 10.98 15.79 -17.99
CA LEU A 257 10.17 14.58 -18.10
C LEU A 257 8.73 14.96 -18.43
N VAL A 258 8.16 14.31 -19.44
CA VAL A 258 6.73 14.38 -19.74
C VAL A 258 6.08 13.13 -19.14
N ILE A 259 5.33 13.32 -18.06
CA ILE A 259 4.62 12.27 -17.35
C ILE A 259 3.40 11.83 -18.19
N ASP A 260 3.10 10.52 -18.15
CA ASP A 260 1.92 9.96 -18.83
C ASP A 260 0.67 10.79 -18.46
N PRO A 261 -0.06 11.36 -19.43
CA PRO A 261 -1.25 12.18 -19.18
C PRO A 261 -2.37 11.44 -18.43
N LYS A 262 -2.28 10.11 -18.28
CA LYS A 262 -3.18 9.32 -17.42
C LYS A 262 -2.89 9.44 -15.93
N ARG A 263 -1.69 9.86 -15.53
CA ARG A 263 -1.36 10.11 -14.12
C ARG A 263 -1.92 11.45 -13.68
N SER A 264 -2.51 11.50 -12.49
CA SER A 264 -3.00 12.73 -11.87
C SER A 264 -1.94 13.44 -11.02
N GLU A 265 -0.80 12.80 -10.80
CA GLU A 265 0.17 13.14 -9.77
C GLU A 265 1.61 12.90 -10.22
N ILE A 266 2.52 13.74 -9.72
CA ILE A 266 3.93 13.79 -10.05
C ILE A 266 4.75 13.57 -8.78
N PRO A 267 5.48 12.44 -8.65
CA PRO A 267 6.38 12.22 -7.53
C PRO A 267 7.66 13.05 -7.70
N VAL A 268 8.04 13.80 -6.67
CA VAL A 268 9.28 14.58 -6.60
C VAL A 268 9.88 14.51 -5.20
N SER A 269 11.20 14.74 -5.11
CA SER A 269 11.92 14.86 -3.86
C SER A 269 12.33 16.31 -3.72
N ALA A 270 11.90 16.97 -2.65
CA ALA A 270 11.98 18.42 -2.51
C ALA A 270 12.78 18.84 -1.28
N ALA A 271 13.88 19.55 -1.49
CA ALA A 271 14.56 20.31 -0.43
C ALA A 271 13.78 21.60 -0.10
N PHE A 272 13.11 22.17 -1.10
CA PHE A 272 12.20 23.30 -0.94
C PHE A 272 11.19 23.32 -2.09
N LEU A 273 9.87 23.28 -1.85
CA LEU A 273 8.88 23.36 -2.93
C LEU A 273 7.66 24.17 -2.53
N LEU A 274 7.16 24.99 -3.46
CA LEU A 274 5.94 25.78 -3.31
C LEU A 274 4.92 25.34 -4.37
N TYR A 275 3.70 24.99 -3.93
CA TYR A 275 2.59 24.71 -4.86
C TYR A 275 1.21 24.87 -4.19
N PRO A 276 0.18 25.28 -4.94
CA PRO A 276 -1.19 25.30 -4.46
C PRO A 276 -1.77 23.88 -4.41
N THR A 277 -2.61 23.58 -3.41
CA THR A 277 -3.29 22.27 -3.30
C THR A 277 -4.45 22.11 -4.28
N ASN A 278 -5.07 23.21 -4.71
CA ASN A 278 -6.19 23.22 -5.64
C ASN A 278 -5.81 23.87 -6.98
N PRO A 279 -6.49 23.49 -8.08
CA PRO A 279 -6.37 24.18 -9.36
C PRO A 279 -6.70 25.67 -9.26
N ALA A 280 -6.23 26.47 -10.21
CA ALA A 280 -6.51 27.90 -10.25
C ALA A 280 -8.00 28.22 -10.47
N ASP A 281 -8.50 29.21 -9.74
CA ASP A 281 -9.89 29.67 -9.80
C ASP A 281 -10.09 30.87 -10.75
N LEU A 282 -8.99 31.53 -11.13
CA LEU A 282 -8.97 32.71 -11.98
C LEU A 282 -8.10 32.50 -13.22
N PHE A 283 -8.69 32.76 -14.38
CA PHE A 283 -8.02 32.68 -15.67
C PHE A 283 -7.93 34.08 -16.27
N VAL A 284 -6.72 34.55 -16.55
CA VAL A 284 -6.49 35.91 -17.05
C VAL A 284 -5.77 35.86 -18.39
N GLU A 285 -6.38 36.47 -19.41
CA GLU A 285 -5.69 36.82 -20.65
C GLU A 285 -5.19 38.26 -20.56
N MET A 286 -3.88 38.45 -20.64
CA MET A 286 -3.22 39.76 -20.64
C MET A 286 -2.73 40.12 -22.05
N ARG A 287 -3.00 41.34 -22.50
CA ARG A 287 -2.44 41.92 -23.73
C ARG A 287 -1.89 43.32 -23.46
N SER A 288 -0.60 43.52 -23.73
CA SER A 288 0.05 44.83 -23.65
C SER A 288 -0.50 45.77 -24.71
N LYS A 289 -0.79 47.02 -24.33
CA LYS A 289 -1.06 48.13 -25.25
C LYS A 289 0.23 48.86 -25.66
N LEU A 290 1.34 48.56 -24.99
CA LEU A 290 2.66 49.10 -25.27
C LEU A 290 3.43 48.20 -26.25
N PRO A 291 4.06 48.74 -27.31
CA PRO A 291 4.86 47.99 -28.27
C PRO A 291 6.00 47.19 -27.63
N GLU A 292 6.61 47.74 -26.58
CA GLU A 292 7.72 47.12 -25.85
C GLU A 292 7.28 46.08 -24.81
N GLY A 293 5.98 45.91 -24.56
CA GLY A 293 5.47 45.06 -23.48
C GLY A 293 5.53 45.71 -22.09
N ILE A 294 4.81 45.13 -21.13
CA ILE A 294 4.80 45.56 -19.72
C ILE A 294 5.77 44.72 -18.89
N ARG A 295 6.29 45.26 -17.79
CA ARG A 295 7.18 44.49 -16.90
C ARG A 295 6.39 43.53 -16.04
N LEU A 296 7.03 42.43 -15.60
CA LEU A 296 6.45 41.53 -14.60
C LEU A 296 6.10 42.26 -13.29
N SER A 297 6.88 43.26 -12.87
CA SER A 297 6.52 44.12 -11.72
C SER A 297 5.16 44.77 -11.89
N ASP A 298 4.92 45.33 -13.08
CA ASP A 298 3.71 46.09 -13.39
C ASP A 298 2.50 45.15 -13.54
N LEU A 299 2.74 43.94 -14.07
CA LEU A 299 1.78 42.85 -14.08
C LEU A 299 1.37 42.46 -12.65
N PHE A 300 2.34 42.22 -11.76
CA PHE A 300 2.08 41.73 -10.41
C PHE A 300 1.30 42.74 -9.56
N GLU A 301 1.59 44.04 -9.73
CA GLU A 301 0.83 45.12 -9.11
C GLU A 301 -0.62 45.16 -9.63
N ALA A 302 -0.82 45.08 -10.95
CA ALA A 302 -2.16 45.04 -11.55
C ALA A 302 -2.96 43.81 -11.09
N LEU A 303 -2.36 42.63 -11.04
CA LEU A 303 -3.05 41.40 -10.59
C LEU A 303 -3.45 41.47 -9.11
N SER A 304 -2.60 42.02 -8.24
CA SER A 304 -2.96 42.26 -6.83
C SER A 304 -4.13 43.23 -6.69
N GLY A 305 -4.12 44.32 -7.49
CA GLY A 305 -5.22 45.29 -7.52
C GLY A 305 -6.53 44.70 -8.04
N ILE A 306 -6.47 43.87 -9.09
CA ILE A 306 -7.61 43.13 -9.62
C ILE A 306 -8.16 42.16 -8.57
N ALA A 307 -7.30 41.33 -7.97
CA ALA A 307 -7.71 40.37 -6.94
C ALA A 307 -8.41 41.06 -5.76
N SER A 308 -7.84 42.17 -5.26
CA SER A 308 -8.40 42.95 -4.16
C SER A 308 -9.79 43.53 -4.46
N ARG A 309 -10.10 43.83 -5.73
CA ARG A 309 -11.42 44.35 -6.12
C ARG A 309 -12.45 43.26 -6.38
N MET A 310 -12.00 42.10 -6.87
CA MET A 310 -12.91 41.00 -7.21
C MET A 310 -13.23 40.11 -6.02
N GLU A 311 -12.31 39.96 -5.06
CA GLU A 311 -12.46 39.05 -3.94
C GLU A 311 -12.29 39.80 -2.60
N PRO A 312 -13.39 40.06 -1.87
CA PRO A 312 -13.34 40.69 -0.56
C PRO A 312 -12.51 39.90 0.47
N GLU A 313 -12.39 38.59 0.29
CA GLU A 313 -11.56 37.71 1.14
C GLU A 313 -10.10 37.62 0.68
N TYR A 314 -9.66 38.43 -0.30
CA TYR A 314 -8.28 38.42 -0.77
C TYR A 314 -7.31 38.67 0.38
N ARG A 315 -6.41 37.70 0.58
CA ARG A 315 -5.53 37.64 1.74
C ARG A 315 -4.12 38.16 1.47
N GLY A 316 -3.83 38.63 0.26
CA GLY A 316 -2.53 39.23 -0.08
C GLY A 316 -1.50 38.29 -0.72
N VAL A 317 -1.84 37.03 -0.99
CA VAL A 317 -0.92 36.09 -1.68
C VAL A 317 -1.61 35.47 -2.90
N LEU A 318 -0.89 35.47 -4.02
CA LEU A 318 -1.30 34.83 -5.27
C LEU A 318 -0.21 33.86 -5.72
N PHE A 319 -0.61 32.66 -6.15
CA PHE A 319 0.25 31.76 -6.92
C PHE A 319 -0.22 31.81 -8.38
N ILE A 320 0.73 31.98 -9.30
CA ILE A 320 0.44 32.15 -10.73
C ILE A 320 1.20 31.08 -11.49
N SER A 321 0.50 30.33 -12.35
CA SER A 321 1.12 29.64 -13.47
C SER A 321 0.86 30.44 -14.75
N PHE A 322 1.87 30.58 -15.60
CA PHE A 322 1.77 31.46 -16.77
C PHE A 322 2.42 30.88 -18.01
N CYS A 323 1.85 31.24 -19.16
CA CYS A 323 2.47 31.12 -20.48
C CYS A 323 2.48 32.50 -21.13
N ALA A 324 3.65 33.04 -21.48
CA ALA A 324 3.79 34.40 -21.95
C ALA A 324 4.73 34.55 -23.14
N GLU A 325 4.42 35.47 -24.03
CA GLU A 325 5.34 35.96 -25.07
C GLU A 325 6.15 37.11 -24.49
N SER A 326 7.47 37.02 -24.64
CA SER A 326 8.41 38.01 -24.15
C SER A 326 9.26 38.59 -25.28
N PRO A 327 9.31 39.93 -25.40
CA PRO A 327 10.19 40.62 -26.34
C PRO A 327 11.63 40.76 -25.82
N ASP A 328 11.89 40.50 -24.54
CA ASP A 328 13.24 40.48 -23.96
C ASP A 328 13.30 39.55 -22.73
N VAL A 329 14.23 38.58 -22.73
CA VAL A 329 14.40 37.66 -21.59
C VAL A 329 15.83 37.69 -21.10
N ALA A 330 15.99 37.84 -19.79
CA ALA A 330 17.25 37.64 -19.08
C ALA A 330 17.00 36.71 -17.89
N LEU A 331 17.91 35.78 -17.63
CA LEU A 331 17.86 34.93 -16.44
C LEU A 331 18.70 35.54 -15.31
N LEU A 332 18.26 35.34 -14.07
CA LEU A 332 19.03 35.67 -12.87
C LEU A 332 20.13 34.61 -12.67
N ALA A 333 21.38 34.95 -12.98
CA ALA A 333 22.53 34.06 -12.79
C ALA A 333 23.20 34.25 -11.40
N GLU A 334 23.69 33.15 -10.82
CA GLU A 334 24.59 33.17 -9.65
C GLU A 334 26.02 33.49 -10.13
N GLY A 335 26.37 34.78 -10.11
CA GLY A 335 27.73 35.24 -10.44
C GLY A 335 28.02 35.42 -11.94
N ALA A 336 27.94 36.67 -12.38
CA ALA A 336 28.65 37.23 -13.54
C ALA A 336 28.46 36.59 -14.95
N GLN A 337 27.36 36.94 -15.63
CA GLN A 337 27.31 37.68 -16.91
C GLN A 337 25.84 37.73 -17.35
N LYS A 338 25.33 38.91 -17.76
CA LYS A 338 24.03 39.01 -18.43
C LYS A 338 24.17 38.40 -19.82
N GLU A 339 23.80 37.14 -20.00
CA GLU A 339 23.51 36.66 -21.35
C GLU A 339 22.23 37.33 -21.84
N LEU A 340 22.39 38.28 -22.77
CA LEU A 340 21.29 38.91 -23.48
C LEU A 340 20.87 37.93 -24.58
N LEU A 341 19.88 37.09 -24.31
CA LEU A 341 19.40 36.08 -25.25
C LEU A 341 18.54 36.73 -26.34
N SER A 342 18.63 36.24 -27.58
CA SER A 342 17.95 36.82 -28.76
C SER A 342 16.42 36.76 -28.65
N PRO A 343 15.70 37.88 -28.78
CA PRO A 343 14.23 37.90 -28.76
C PRO A 343 13.59 37.64 -30.14
N PRO A 344 12.32 37.19 -30.20
CA PRO A 344 11.36 36.95 -29.11
C PRO A 344 11.46 35.54 -28.49
N ALA A 345 10.98 35.38 -27.26
CA ALA A 345 10.96 34.09 -26.55
C ALA A 345 9.57 33.76 -25.96
N MET A 346 9.27 32.47 -25.83
CA MET A 346 8.11 31.95 -25.11
C MET A 346 8.52 31.54 -23.70
N LEU A 347 7.76 32.00 -22.72
CA LEU A 347 7.94 31.72 -21.30
C LEU A 347 6.84 30.78 -20.81
N ALA A 348 7.18 29.76 -20.04
CA ALA A 348 6.24 28.93 -19.30
C ALA A 348 6.74 28.72 -17.88
N GLY A 349 6.03 29.24 -16.89
CA GLY A 349 6.57 29.36 -15.54
C GLY A 349 5.55 29.50 -14.43
N CYS A 350 6.08 29.67 -13.22
CA CYS A 350 5.32 29.98 -12.02
C CYS A 350 5.85 31.23 -11.31
N ALA A 351 4.96 31.93 -10.61
CA ALA A 351 5.31 33.06 -9.77
C ALA A 351 4.48 33.09 -8.48
N VAL A 352 5.08 33.56 -7.39
CA VAL A 352 4.39 33.85 -6.14
C VAL A 352 4.43 35.36 -5.92
N ILE A 353 3.25 35.96 -5.78
CA ILE A 353 3.07 37.37 -5.46
C ILE A 353 2.63 37.47 -4.01
N HIS A 354 3.28 38.35 -3.25
CA HIS A 354 2.82 38.81 -1.95
C HIS A 354 2.62 40.33 -1.99
N ASP A 355 1.40 40.75 -1.67
CA ASP A 355 1.00 42.15 -1.57
C ASP A 355 1.45 42.72 -0.21
N PRO A 356 2.44 43.63 -0.17
CA PRO A 356 2.96 44.20 1.06
C PRO A 356 1.95 45.11 1.79
N GLY A 357 0.89 45.56 1.10
CA GLY A 357 -0.19 46.36 1.68
C GLY A 357 -1.12 45.54 2.57
N VAL A 358 -1.11 44.21 2.43
CA VAL A 358 -1.83 43.27 3.28
C VAL A 358 -0.83 42.67 4.27
N ARG A 359 -1.15 42.62 5.56
CA ARG A 359 -0.35 41.91 6.58
C ARG A 359 -1.07 40.63 6.99
N PRO A 360 -0.71 39.47 6.42
CA PRO A 360 -1.33 38.20 6.76
C PRO A 360 -1.17 37.82 8.23
N ALA A 361 -2.26 37.80 8.99
CA ALA A 361 -2.30 37.15 10.30
C ALA A 361 -2.20 35.61 10.20
N TYR A 362 -2.29 35.05 8.98
CA TYR A 362 -2.30 33.62 8.69
C TYR A 362 -0.92 33.02 8.37
N PHE A 363 0.17 33.79 8.39
CA PHE A 363 1.56 33.30 8.29
C PHE A 363 2.03 32.53 9.54
N ARG A 364 1.18 31.80 10.27
CA ARG A 364 1.52 31.18 11.57
C ARG A 364 2.86 30.41 11.50
N GLY A 365 3.95 31.01 12.02
CA GLY A 365 5.29 30.41 12.01
C GLY A 365 6.03 30.41 10.66
N VAL A 366 5.41 30.88 9.56
CA VAL A 366 6.02 30.92 8.22
C VAL A 366 6.86 32.19 8.07
N ALA A 367 8.16 32.04 7.82
CA ALA A 367 9.01 33.18 7.51
C ALA A 367 8.58 33.80 6.15
N PRO A 368 8.18 35.09 6.09
CA PRO A 368 7.79 35.74 4.83
C PRO A 368 8.86 35.64 3.74
N ASP A 369 10.13 35.59 4.15
CA ASP A 369 11.31 35.37 3.30
C ASP A 369 11.25 34.07 2.47
N LEU A 370 10.40 33.09 2.83
CA LEU A 370 10.19 31.87 2.05
C LEU A 370 9.43 32.14 0.73
N LEU A 371 8.51 33.10 0.72
CA LEU A 371 7.78 33.49 -0.48
C LEU A 371 8.62 34.36 -1.44
N TYR A 372 9.71 34.92 -0.93
CA TYR A 372 10.62 35.79 -1.68
C TYR A 372 11.97 35.12 -1.96
N ARG A 373 12.68 35.61 -2.98
CA ARG A 373 14.07 35.23 -3.26
C ARG A 373 15.01 36.35 -2.84
N ARG A 374 16.10 36.02 -2.14
CA ARG A 374 17.26 36.92 -2.02
C ARG A 374 18.22 36.61 -3.16
N VAL A 375 18.66 37.64 -3.87
CA VAL A 375 19.65 37.50 -4.94
C VAL A 375 21.02 37.87 -4.38
N PRO A 376 22.02 36.96 -4.39
CA PRO A 376 23.38 37.28 -3.96
C PRO A 376 23.90 38.56 -4.65
N GLY A 377 24.42 39.50 -3.87
CA GLY A 377 24.96 40.77 -4.38
C GLY A 377 23.93 41.87 -4.71
N HIS A 378 22.62 41.67 -4.46
CA HIS A 378 21.60 42.71 -4.60
C HIS A 378 20.91 43.02 -3.26
N PRO A 379 20.84 44.29 -2.83
CA PRO A 379 20.11 44.66 -1.61
C PRO A 379 18.59 44.59 -1.86
N GLY A 380 17.92 43.57 -1.32
CA GLY A 380 16.46 43.44 -1.34
C GLY A 380 15.95 42.00 -1.46
N VAL A 381 14.63 41.84 -1.31
CA VAL A 381 13.88 40.59 -1.60
C VAL A 381 13.08 40.79 -2.89
N VAL A 382 13.15 39.83 -3.81
CA VAL A 382 12.37 39.85 -5.07
C VAL A 382 11.33 38.73 -5.07
N PRO A 383 10.18 38.90 -5.75
CA PRO A 383 9.23 37.82 -5.98
C PRO A 383 9.90 36.59 -6.60
N ARG A 384 9.49 35.39 -6.17
CA ARG A 384 9.95 34.15 -6.80
C ARG A 384 9.25 33.99 -8.15
N VAL A 385 10.03 34.05 -9.22
CA VAL A 385 9.59 33.78 -10.58
C VAL A 385 10.54 32.77 -11.19
N MET A 386 10.03 31.61 -11.61
CA MET A 386 10.79 30.54 -12.26
C MET A 386 10.09 30.16 -13.56
N SER A 387 10.85 29.99 -14.64
CA SER A 387 10.29 29.75 -15.98
C SER A 387 11.21 28.88 -16.82
N LEU A 388 10.59 28.05 -17.66
CA LEU A 388 11.17 27.57 -18.90
C LEU A 388 11.16 28.70 -19.94
N VAL A 389 12.25 28.83 -20.70
CA VAL A 389 12.44 29.83 -21.76
C VAL A 389 12.72 29.11 -23.07
N PHE A 390 11.87 29.34 -24.07
CA PHE A 390 11.99 28.76 -25.41
C PHE A 390 12.20 29.86 -26.45
N HIS A 391 13.27 29.75 -27.25
CA HIS A 391 13.59 30.74 -28.29
C HIS A 391 12.99 30.39 -29.66
N ASP A 392 12.90 29.10 -29.99
CA ASP A 392 12.51 28.63 -31.34
C ASP A 392 11.02 28.25 -31.44
N LEU A 393 10.20 28.72 -30.49
CA LEU A 393 8.77 28.42 -30.43
C LEU A 393 7.96 29.57 -31.04
N PRO A 394 7.17 29.34 -32.11
CA PRO A 394 6.44 30.40 -32.79
C PRO A 394 5.42 31.08 -31.86
N ALA A 395 5.51 32.41 -31.77
CA ALA A 395 4.52 33.29 -31.15
C ALA A 395 3.14 33.05 -31.79
N GLY A 396 2.19 32.50 -31.04
CA GLY A 396 0.80 32.36 -31.53
C GLY A 396 -0.01 31.15 -31.08
N LYS A 397 0.57 30.04 -30.59
CA LYS A 397 -0.21 28.91 -30.04
C LYS A 397 -0.04 28.79 -28.52
N PHE A 398 -0.84 29.54 -27.78
CA PHE A 398 -0.83 29.55 -26.31
C PHE A 398 -1.55 28.33 -25.72
N GLY A 399 -0.92 27.61 -24.78
CA GLY A 399 -1.55 26.56 -23.98
C GLY A 399 -0.60 25.41 -23.58
N ARG A 400 -0.99 24.64 -22.55
CA ARG A 400 -0.25 23.47 -22.04
C ARG A 400 0.08 22.46 -23.15
N ASP A 401 -0.85 22.21 -24.08
CA ASP A 401 -0.66 21.33 -25.24
C ASP A 401 0.48 21.77 -26.18
N THR A 402 0.78 23.07 -26.25
CA THR A 402 1.91 23.55 -27.06
C THR A 402 3.23 23.28 -26.35
N LEU A 403 3.26 23.45 -25.02
CA LEU A 403 4.44 23.17 -24.20
C LEU A 403 4.82 21.69 -24.27
N GLU A 404 3.84 20.80 -24.08
CA GLU A 404 4.05 19.35 -24.16
C GLU A 404 4.58 18.92 -25.53
N ARG A 405 3.98 19.43 -26.62
CA ARG A 405 4.44 19.13 -27.99
C ARG A 405 5.84 19.64 -28.25
N ALA A 406 6.18 20.85 -27.78
CA ALA A 406 7.49 21.44 -28.00
C ALA A 406 8.59 20.62 -27.33
N LEU A 407 8.41 20.29 -26.04
CA LEU A 407 9.35 19.46 -25.30
C LEU A 407 9.44 18.04 -25.88
N SER A 408 8.30 17.44 -26.26
CA SER A 408 8.29 16.13 -26.92
C SER A 408 8.98 16.15 -28.29
N SER A 409 9.05 17.30 -28.95
CA SER A 409 9.74 17.49 -30.23
C SER A 409 11.23 17.86 -30.09
N GLY A 410 11.74 17.96 -28.85
CA GLY A 410 13.14 18.27 -28.57
C GLY A 410 13.53 19.73 -28.77
N VAL A 411 12.57 20.67 -28.71
CA VAL A 411 12.88 22.11 -28.73
C VAL A 411 13.68 22.45 -27.46
N PRO A 412 14.88 23.05 -27.57
CA PRO A 412 15.69 23.38 -26.40
C PRO A 412 14.98 24.44 -25.55
N ALA A 413 15.08 24.27 -24.24
CA ALA A 413 14.54 25.20 -23.25
C ALA A 413 15.56 25.44 -22.15
N LEU A 414 15.60 26.66 -21.62
CA LEU A 414 16.39 26.98 -20.43
C LEU A 414 15.46 27.08 -19.23
N LEU A 415 15.85 26.50 -18.09
CA LEU A 415 15.14 26.63 -16.83
C LEU A 415 15.89 27.65 -15.98
N GLY A 416 15.18 28.64 -15.46
CA GLY A 416 15.78 29.54 -14.50
C GLY A 416 14.82 30.58 -13.98
N HIS A 417 15.38 31.51 -13.24
CA HIS A 417 14.62 32.55 -12.57
C HIS A 417 14.59 33.84 -13.38
N LEU A 418 13.43 34.48 -13.43
CA LEU A 418 13.23 35.72 -14.17
C LEU A 418 13.33 36.94 -13.25
N PRO A 419 14.00 38.03 -13.67
CA PRO A 419 13.93 39.31 -12.99
C PRO A 419 12.54 39.92 -13.20
N VAL A 420 12.03 40.65 -12.20
CA VAL A 420 10.75 41.39 -12.32
C VAL A 420 10.76 42.48 -13.40
N SER A 421 11.94 42.83 -13.93
CA SER A 421 12.09 43.75 -15.06
C SER A 421 11.83 43.10 -16.43
N THR A 422 11.69 41.76 -16.51
CA THR A 422 11.37 41.04 -17.75
C THR A 422 10.08 41.59 -18.33
N ARG A 423 10.05 41.85 -19.64
CA ARG A 423 8.84 42.35 -20.29
C ARG A 423 8.06 41.22 -20.92
N ILE A 424 6.75 41.41 -20.99
CA ILE A 424 5.81 40.50 -21.62
C ILE A 424 4.81 41.30 -22.46
N SER A 425 4.54 40.80 -23.67
CA SER A 425 3.60 41.42 -24.61
C SER A 425 2.21 40.79 -24.51
N ARG A 426 2.15 39.48 -24.28
CA ARG A 426 0.91 38.71 -24.13
C ARG A 426 1.11 37.57 -23.14
N ALA A 427 0.12 37.31 -22.29
CA ALA A 427 0.18 36.20 -21.34
C ALA A 427 -1.18 35.55 -21.13
N MET A 428 -1.17 34.23 -20.90
CA MET A 428 -2.25 33.46 -20.31
C MET A 428 -1.83 33.07 -18.90
N LEU A 429 -2.67 33.39 -17.92
CA LEU A 429 -2.38 33.25 -16.51
C LEU A 429 -3.46 32.40 -15.85
N GLU A 430 -3.02 31.43 -15.07
CA GLU A 430 -3.83 30.65 -14.13
C GLU A 430 -3.44 31.10 -12.72
N ILE A 431 -4.38 31.70 -12.00
CA ILE A 431 -4.13 32.35 -10.70
C ILE A 431 -4.90 31.61 -9.60
N SER A 432 -4.17 31.10 -8.62
CA SER A 432 -4.71 30.57 -7.37
C SER A 432 -4.64 31.64 -6.29
N MET A 433 -5.81 32.02 -5.75
CA MET A 433 -5.88 32.93 -4.61
C MET A 433 -5.61 32.15 -3.33
N ILE A 434 -4.59 32.53 -2.55
CA ILE A 434 -4.17 31.72 -1.40
C ILE A 434 -4.94 32.11 -0.14
N SER A 435 -5.66 31.16 0.45
CA SER A 435 -6.43 31.35 1.68
C SER A 435 -5.64 30.99 2.94
N GLU A 436 -4.70 30.06 2.84
CA GLU A 436 -3.89 29.55 3.94
C GLU A 436 -2.53 29.06 3.44
N ILE A 437 -1.50 29.12 4.29
CA ILE A 437 -0.16 28.61 3.99
C ILE A 437 0.15 27.51 4.99
N VAL A 438 0.50 26.34 4.46
CA VAL A 438 0.77 25.13 5.25
C VAL A 438 2.21 24.69 4.98
N THR A 439 2.97 24.45 6.04
CA THR A 439 4.35 23.96 5.95
C THR A 439 4.39 22.45 6.18
N ASN A 440 5.04 21.74 5.26
CA ASN A 440 5.39 20.34 5.38
C ASN A 440 6.91 20.25 5.59
N THR A 441 7.32 20.05 6.84
CA THR A 441 8.73 19.97 7.23
C THR A 441 9.24 18.52 7.31
N GLY A 442 8.56 17.58 6.67
CA GLY A 442 8.77 16.14 6.87
C GLY A 442 7.88 15.56 7.97
N THR A 443 8.05 14.26 8.22
CA THR A 443 7.30 13.47 9.20
C THR A 443 8.14 13.32 10.46
N GLU A 444 7.65 13.74 11.62
CA GLU A 444 8.35 13.53 12.89
C GLU A 444 8.24 12.06 13.31
N ILE A 445 9.36 11.40 13.56
CA ILE A 445 9.39 10.00 14.02
C ILE A 445 9.65 9.99 15.52
N ILE A 446 8.70 9.45 16.29
CA ILE A 446 8.78 9.34 17.74
C ILE A 446 8.92 7.86 18.12
N MET A 447 9.97 7.53 18.87
CA MET A 447 10.27 6.16 19.30
C MET A 447 10.71 6.13 20.76
N GLU A 448 10.59 4.96 21.40
CA GLU A 448 11.21 4.73 22.71
C GLU A 448 12.75 4.76 22.60
N GLU A 449 13.46 5.30 23.59
CA GLU A 449 14.92 5.40 23.56
C GLU A 449 15.59 4.01 23.55
N GLY A 450 16.57 3.81 22.66
CA GLY A 450 17.47 2.65 22.69
C GLY A 450 17.16 1.49 21.73
N VAL A 451 16.40 1.72 20.64
CA VAL A 451 16.14 0.69 19.63
C VAL A 451 17.43 0.26 18.92
N SER A 452 17.87 -0.97 19.20
CA SER A 452 19.07 -1.57 18.59
C SER A 452 18.84 -1.87 17.11
N GLY A 453 19.83 -1.59 16.26
CA GLY A 453 19.76 -1.85 14.81
C GLY A 453 19.12 -0.73 13.98
N TRP A 454 18.60 0.33 14.62
CA TRP A 454 18.11 1.52 13.92
C TRP A 454 19.23 2.22 13.15
N ASN A 455 18.96 2.61 11.90
CA ASN A 455 19.92 3.26 11.03
C ASN A 455 19.23 4.23 10.06
N ARG A 456 20.02 5.01 9.32
CA ARG A 456 19.52 6.05 8.40
C ARG A 456 18.65 5.52 7.26
N ASP A 457 18.93 4.32 6.75
CA ASP A 457 18.11 3.72 5.68
C ASP A 457 16.71 3.36 6.20
N LEU A 458 16.62 2.85 7.43
CA LEU A 458 15.36 2.57 8.10
C LEU A 458 14.57 3.87 8.34
N GLU A 459 15.22 4.91 8.87
CA GLU A 459 14.59 6.21 9.05
C GLU A 459 14.03 6.77 7.73
N ARG A 460 14.79 6.66 6.64
CA ARG A 460 14.34 7.06 5.30
C ARG A 460 13.13 6.26 4.83
N ILE A 461 13.10 4.95 5.05
CA ILE A 461 11.96 4.09 4.72
C ILE A 461 10.69 4.60 5.43
N VAL A 462 10.77 4.97 6.72
CA VAL A 462 9.62 5.51 7.45
C VAL A 462 9.13 6.81 6.84
N HIS A 463 10.04 7.73 6.49
CA HIS A 463 9.66 9.00 5.84
C HIS A 463 9.00 8.79 4.48
N ILE A 464 9.41 7.79 3.69
CA ILE A 464 8.78 7.47 2.41
C ILE A 464 7.38 6.86 2.64
N LEU A 465 7.28 5.88 3.53
CA LEU A 465 6.02 5.22 3.88
C LEU A 465 4.98 6.21 4.45
N HIS A 466 5.43 7.24 5.17
CA HIS A 466 4.57 8.18 5.89
C HIS A 466 4.76 9.63 5.43
N HIS A 467 5.06 9.86 4.14
CA HIS A 467 5.34 11.20 3.61
C HIS A 467 4.19 12.21 3.82
N ASP A 468 2.94 11.71 3.86
CA ASP A 468 1.73 12.50 4.08
C ASP A 468 1.38 12.71 5.56
N CYS A 469 2.15 12.14 6.49
CA CYS A 469 1.92 12.26 7.94
C CYS A 469 2.72 13.43 8.54
N SER A 470 2.21 14.09 9.58
CA SER A 470 3.03 15.01 10.38
C SER A 470 3.88 14.29 11.41
N GLU A 471 3.37 13.20 11.95
CA GLU A 471 3.98 12.49 13.09
C GLU A 471 3.69 11.00 12.97
N VAL A 472 4.67 10.17 13.30
CA VAL A 472 4.54 8.72 13.41
C VAL A 472 5.14 8.28 14.73
N ARG A 473 4.35 7.56 15.54
CA ARG A 473 4.82 6.95 16.78
C ARG A 473 5.05 5.46 16.56
N LEU A 474 6.31 5.03 16.69
CA LEU A 474 6.68 3.63 16.55
C LEU A 474 6.92 3.01 17.93
N SER A 475 6.11 2.01 18.28
CA SER A 475 6.28 1.23 19.51
C SER A 475 6.66 -0.20 19.16
N GLN A 476 7.81 -0.68 19.65
CA GLN A 476 8.31 -2.00 19.29
C GLN A 476 7.40 -3.11 19.85
N ILE A 477 6.93 -4.02 18.98
CA ILE A 477 6.06 -5.15 19.39
C ILE A 477 6.89 -6.37 19.74
N SER A 478 7.86 -6.72 18.90
CA SER A 478 8.68 -7.93 19.07
C SER A 478 9.98 -7.83 18.27
N GLY A 479 11.10 -8.22 18.88
CA GLY A 479 12.35 -8.54 18.18
C GLY A 479 12.51 -10.06 18.15
N GLY A 480 12.23 -10.68 17.00
CA GLY A 480 12.50 -12.11 16.80
C GLY A 480 14.01 -12.40 16.79
N TYR A 481 14.39 -13.68 16.84
CA TYR A 481 15.79 -14.12 16.71
C TYR A 481 16.42 -13.77 15.33
N SER A 482 15.62 -13.30 14.38
CA SER A 482 16.02 -12.89 13.03
C SER A 482 16.71 -11.51 12.97
N GLY A 483 16.59 -10.68 14.02
CA GLY A 483 17.07 -9.29 13.99
C GLY A 483 16.15 -8.31 13.26
N SER A 484 14.99 -8.75 12.78
CA SER A 484 13.97 -7.89 12.16
C SER A 484 13.35 -6.95 13.20
N LEU A 485 13.11 -5.70 12.80
CA LEU A 485 12.44 -4.70 13.64
C LEU A 485 10.94 -4.67 13.29
N VAL A 486 10.09 -4.86 14.30
CA VAL A 486 8.63 -4.84 14.14
C VAL A 486 8.03 -3.83 15.09
N PHE A 487 7.35 -2.83 14.52
CA PHE A 487 6.72 -1.74 15.25
C PHE A 487 5.21 -1.75 15.07
N ARG A 488 4.50 -1.40 16.13
CA ARG A 488 3.18 -0.79 16.04
C ARG A 488 3.38 0.63 15.53
N ASP A 489 2.66 0.97 14.49
CA ASP A 489 2.73 2.26 13.81
C ASP A 489 1.46 3.06 14.08
N ASP A 490 1.59 4.11 14.88
CA ASP A 490 0.52 5.07 15.16
C ASP A 490 0.83 6.41 14.46
N ALA A 491 0.36 6.54 13.22
CA ALA A 491 0.53 7.73 12.39
C ALA A 491 -0.56 8.80 12.60
N TYR A 492 -0.18 10.06 12.41
CA TYR A 492 -1.05 11.23 12.45
C TYR A 492 -0.88 12.05 11.17
N ASP A 493 -2.00 12.36 10.53
CA ASP A 493 -2.00 13.20 9.35
C ASP A 493 -1.58 14.65 9.68
N ARG A 494 -1.28 15.45 8.64
CA ARG A 494 -0.86 16.86 8.79
C ARG A 494 -1.85 17.75 9.56
N ARG A 495 -3.09 17.30 9.77
CA ARG A 495 -4.14 18.02 10.51
C ARG A 495 -4.26 17.51 11.96
N GLY A 496 -3.39 16.61 12.39
CA GLY A 496 -3.38 16.00 13.72
C GLY A 496 -4.45 14.92 13.91
N ARG A 497 -5.08 14.43 12.83
CA ARG A 497 -6.02 13.30 12.91
C ARG A 497 -5.22 12.01 12.94
N ARG A 498 -5.52 11.15 13.92
CA ARG A 498 -4.90 9.84 14.05
C ARG A 498 -5.43 8.88 12.99
N GLU A 499 -4.53 8.19 12.30
CA GLU A 499 -4.88 7.13 11.35
C GLU A 499 -5.19 5.81 12.08
N MET A 500 -5.61 4.79 11.33
CA MET A 500 -5.71 3.44 11.90
C MET A 500 -4.30 2.92 12.24
N PRO A 501 -4.14 2.13 13.32
CA PRO A 501 -2.85 1.56 13.67
C PRO A 501 -2.41 0.56 12.60
N PHE A 502 -1.17 0.66 12.15
CA PHE A 502 -0.52 -0.27 11.25
C PHE A 502 0.56 -1.08 12.00
N VAL A 503 1.11 -2.11 11.35
CA VAL A 503 2.36 -2.73 11.76
C VAL A 503 3.41 -2.49 10.71
N LEU A 504 4.52 -1.88 11.12
CA LEU A 504 5.68 -1.65 10.28
C LEU A 504 6.74 -2.72 10.61
N LYS A 505 7.04 -3.58 9.65
CA LYS A 505 8.16 -4.53 9.76
C LYS A 505 9.30 -4.06 8.86
N MET A 506 10.53 -4.11 9.39
CA MET A 506 11.71 -3.66 8.69
C MET A 506 12.87 -4.64 8.89
N ASP A 507 13.60 -4.90 7.82
CA ASP A 507 14.70 -5.88 7.79
C ASP A 507 15.59 -5.63 6.56
N ARG A 508 16.60 -6.48 6.33
CA ARG A 508 17.32 -6.54 5.06
C ARG A 508 16.33 -6.79 3.92
N TRP A 509 16.59 -6.14 2.78
CA TRP A 509 15.72 -6.19 1.61
C TRP A 509 15.43 -7.62 1.16
N GLU A 510 16.40 -8.54 1.23
CA GLU A 510 16.23 -9.94 0.86
C GLU A 510 15.09 -10.62 1.66
N ASN A 511 14.99 -10.33 2.96
CA ASN A 511 13.95 -10.87 3.83
C ASN A 511 12.59 -10.23 3.53
N ILE A 512 12.55 -8.91 3.35
CA ILE A 512 11.32 -8.17 3.00
C ILE A 512 10.81 -8.60 1.62
N GLU A 513 11.70 -8.80 0.65
CA GLU A 513 11.34 -9.28 -0.68
C GLU A 513 10.83 -10.73 -0.65
N ALA A 514 11.42 -11.60 0.17
CA ALA A 514 10.89 -12.94 0.41
C ALA A 514 9.49 -12.89 1.03
N GLU A 515 9.27 -12.00 1.99
CA GLU A 515 7.98 -11.80 2.65
C GLU A 515 6.90 -11.26 1.70
N ILE A 516 7.21 -10.27 0.87
CA ILE A 516 6.31 -9.78 -0.19
C ILE A 516 5.95 -10.93 -1.15
N ARG A 517 6.93 -11.72 -1.59
CA ARG A 517 6.69 -12.86 -2.48
C ARG A 517 5.80 -13.91 -1.83
N GLY A 518 6.04 -14.26 -0.57
CA GLY A 518 5.21 -15.17 0.20
C GLY A 518 3.77 -14.66 0.33
N TYR A 519 3.61 -13.38 0.67
CA TYR A 519 2.31 -12.71 0.78
C TYR A 519 1.54 -12.72 -0.55
N GLU A 520 2.14 -12.25 -1.65
CA GLU A 520 1.47 -12.17 -2.95
C GLU A 520 1.13 -13.55 -3.54
N GLY A 521 2.02 -14.52 -3.34
CA GLY A 521 1.87 -15.87 -3.85
C GLY A 521 0.82 -16.71 -3.11
N HIS A 522 0.78 -16.60 -1.78
CA HIS A 522 0.07 -17.56 -0.92
C HIS A 522 -0.95 -16.91 0.02
N VAL A 523 -0.79 -15.64 0.39
CA VAL A 523 -1.72 -14.99 1.33
C VAL A 523 -2.82 -14.26 0.55
N LYS A 524 -2.45 -13.30 -0.30
CA LYS A 524 -3.37 -12.45 -1.07
C LYS A 524 -4.37 -13.25 -1.93
N ARG A 525 -4.00 -14.45 -2.35
CA ARG A 525 -4.84 -15.32 -3.21
C ARG A 525 -5.77 -16.25 -2.45
N TYR A 526 -5.46 -16.60 -1.20
CA TYR A 526 -6.16 -17.68 -0.48
C TYR A 526 -6.71 -17.26 0.90
N ILE A 527 -6.10 -16.30 1.60
CA ILE A 527 -6.50 -15.84 2.95
C ILE A 527 -6.70 -14.31 2.93
N GLN A 528 -7.73 -13.82 2.22
CA GLN A 528 -7.94 -12.37 2.06
C GLN A 528 -8.57 -11.68 3.27
N ASN A 529 -9.37 -12.40 4.07
CA ASN A 529 -10.14 -11.82 5.19
C ASN A 529 -9.49 -12.00 6.57
N ASN A 530 -8.49 -12.90 6.69
CA ASN A 530 -7.86 -13.28 7.96
C ASN A 530 -6.32 -13.15 7.90
N ALA A 531 -5.81 -12.32 7.00
CA ALA A 531 -4.40 -12.00 6.93
C ALA A 531 -4.20 -10.48 6.93
N THR A 532 -3.05 -10.03 7.38
CA THR A 532 -2.66 -8.64 7.26
C THR A 532 -2.60 -8.26 5.78
N GLN A 533 -3.10 -7.08 5.42
CA GLN A 533 -2.94 -6.58 4.05
C GLN A 533 -1.71 -5.69 3.98
N VAL A 534 -0.83 -6.00 3.03
CA VAL A 534 0.30 -5.11 2.70
C VAL A 534 -0.27 -3.85 2.06
N ILE A 535 -0.13 -2.73 2.76
CA ILE A 535 -0.52 -1.39 2.28
C ILE A 535 0.54 -0.90 1.30
N GLN A 536 1.80 -0.93 1.76
CA GLN A 536 2.95 -0.39 1.04
C GLN A 536 4.21 -1.12 1.49
N ALA A 537 5.21 -1.18 0.61
CA ALA A 537 6.54 -1.65 0.94
C ALA A 537 7.57 -0.78 0.22
N GLU A 538 8.64 -0.43 0.91
CA GLU A 538 9.66 0.50 0.42
C GLU A 538 11.07 -0.04 0.69
N ARG A 539 12.03 0.45 -0.10
CA ARG A 539 13.43 0.06 -0.01
C ARG A 539 14.34 1.28 0.10
N SER A 540 15.30 1.22 1.01
CA SER A 540 16.45 2.14 1.04
C SER A 540 17.72 1.33 1.26
N GLY A 541 18.68 1.45 0.34
CA GLY A 541 19.94 0.70 0.39
C GLY A 541 19.71 -0.82 0.41
N ASP A 542 20.28 -1.47 1.43
CA ASP A 542 20.16 -2.91 1.69
C ASP A 542 18.97 -3.27 2.60
N TYR A 543 18.16 -2.29 3.01
CA TYR A 543 17.04 -2.46 3.91
C TYR A 543 15.70 -2.25 3.20
N GLY A 544 14.67 -2.88 3.73
CA GLY A 544 13.28 -2.67 3.33
C GLY A 544 12.37 -2.49 4.53
N GLY A 545 11.21 -1.89 4.29
CA GLY A 545 10.10 -1.85 5.25
C GLY A 545 8.80 -2.22 4.56
N ILE A 546 7.93 -2.90 5.29
CA ILE A 546 6.61 -3.31 4.84
C ILE A 546 5.57 -2.89 5.88
N LEU A 547 4.52 -2.22 5.41
CA LEU A 547 3.43 -1.71 6.23
C LEU A 547 2.20 -2.61 6.09
N TYR A 548 1.73 -3.13 7.22
CA TYR A 548 0.59 -4.02 7.34
C TYR A 548 -0.62 -3.31 7.92
N THR A 549 -1.79 -3.57 7.36
CA THR A 549 -3.08 -3.26 8.00
C THR A 549 -3.80 -4.52 8.46
N PHE A 550 -4.62 -4.36 9.50
CA PHE A 550 -5.45 -5.43 10.04
C PHE A 550 -6.90 -5.25 9.59
N VAL A 551 -7.36 -6.19 8.78
CA VAL A 551 -8.76 -6.23 8.36
C VAL A 551 -9.63 -6.56 9.57
N GLY A 552 -10.58 -5.68 9.91
CA GLY A 552 -11.60 -5.93 10.93
C GLY A 552 -11.36 -5.30 12.30
N ILE A 553 -10.26 -4.58 12.51
CA ILE A 553 -10.01 -3.87 13.78
C ILE A 553 -11.07 -2.78 14.03
N ARG A 554 -11.68 -2.79 15.23
CA ARG A 554 -12.67 -1.80 15.66
C ARG A 554 -12.01 -0.54 16.22
N GLY A 555 -11.44 0.25 15.30
CA GLY A 555 -10.97 1.60 15.58
C GLY A 555 -9.62 1.68 16.31
N PRO A 556 -9.13 2.92 16.56
CA PRO A 556 -7.72 3.16 16.92
C PRO A 556 -7.28 2.66 18.31
N GLN A 557 -8.23 2.19 19.14
CA GLN A 557 -7.97 1.76 20.52
C GLN A 557 -7.87 0.25 20.71
N SER A 558 -8.16 -0.57 19.69
CA SER A 558 -8.07 -2.03 19.82
C SER A 558 -6.66 -2.47 20.19
N ARG A 559 -6.57 -3.40 21.15
CA ARG A 559 -5.31 -4.01 21.58
C ARG A 559 -5.02 -5.24 20.72
N ILE A 560 -3.80 -5.32 20.22
CA ILE A 560 -3.27 -6.48 19.50
C ILE A 560 -2.23 -7.15 20.39
N PHE A 561 -2.25 -8.47 20.47
CA PHE A 561 -1.31 -9.30 21.21
C PHE A 561 -1.04 -10.61 20.46
N SER A 562 0.00 -11.35 20.84
CA SER A 562 0.34 -12.61 20.16
C SER A 562 -0.47 -13.79 20.67
N LEU A 563 -0.58 -14.85 19.87
CA LEU A 563 -1.15 -16.13 20.31
C LEU A 563 -0.32 -16.74 21.45
N GLU A 564 0.97 -16.42 21.55
CA GLU A 564 1.83 -16.82 22.68
C GLU A 564 1.35 -16.17 23.98
N ASP A 565 1.11 -14.86 23.99
CA ASP A 565 0.57 -14.15 25.16
C ASP A 565 -0.77 -14.75 25.59
N TYR A 566 -1.63 -15.06 24.61
CA TYR A 566 -2.92 -15.72 24.85
C TYR A 566 -2.74 -17.12 25.43
N TYR A 567 -1.84 -17.92 24.85
CA TYR A 567 -1.51 -19.26 25.32
C TYR A 567 -1.04 -19.18 26.77
N LEU A 568 -0.12 -18.30 27.15
CA LEU A 568 0.42 -18.25 28.50
C LEU A 568 -0.60 -17.77 29.54
N SER A 569 -1.58 -16.95 29.15
CA SER A 569 -2.53 -16.32 30.08
C SER A 569 -3.89 -17.03 30.22
N HIS A 570 -4.24 -17.95 29.33
CA HIS A 570 -5.58 -18.58 29.28
C HIS A 570 -5.55 -20.09 29.59
N PRO A 571 -6.66 -20.68 30.09
CA PRO A 571 -6.73 -22.12 30.35
C PRO A 571 -6.73 -22.95 29.06
N ALA A 572 -6.41 -24.25 29.19
CA ALA A 572 -6.27 -25.16 28.05
C ALA A 572 -7.50 -25.20 27.12
N GLY A 573 -8.72 -25.20 27.67
CA GLY A 573 -9.95 -25.26 26.86
C GLY A 573 -10.12 -24.06 25.94
N GLU A 574 -9.89 -22.84 26.44
CA GLU A 574 -9.96 -21.61 25.63
C GLU A 574 -8.86 -21.56 24.57
N VAL A 575 -7.66 -22.01 24.91
CA VAL A 575 -6.57 -22.15 23.95
C VAL A 575 -6.96 -23.12 22.83
N GLN A 576 -7.56 -24.27 23.17
CA GLN A 576 -7.99 -25.25 22.17
C GLN A 576 -9.06 -24.69 21.22
N GLU A 577 -10.04 -23.92 21.73
CA GLU A 577 -11.02 -23.22 20.88
C GLU A 577 -10.34 -22.24 19.90
N THR A 578 -9.34 -21.53 20.40
CA THR A 578 -8.53 -20.59 19.61
C THR A 578 -7.73 -21.31 18.51
N PHE A 579 -7.14 -22.47 18.81
CA PHE A 579 -6.47 -23.28 17.79
C PHE A 579 -7.46 -23.88 16.77
N ASP A 580 -8.69 -24.24 17.17
CA ASP A 580 -9.76 -24.63 16.24
C ASP A 580 -10.11 -23.47 15.29
N LEU A 581 -10.18 -22.23 15.78
CA LEU A 581 -10.41 -21.06 14.94
C LEU A 581 -9.26 -20.87 13.94
N LEU A 582 -8.02 -20.95 14.40
CA LEU A 582 -6.82 -20.81 13.57
C LEU A 582 -6.82 -21.85 12.45
N PHE A 583 -6.93 -23.14 12.76
CA PHE A 583 -6.81 -24.20 11.74
C PHE A 583 -8.04 -24.32 10.85
N ARG A 584 -9.25 -24.19 11.39
CA ARG A 584 -10.48 -24.43 10.61
C ARG A 584 -10.95 -23.20 9.85
N LYS A 585 -10.78 -21.99 10.40
CA LYS A 585 -11.31 -20.74 9.82
C LYS A 585 -10.23 -19.93 9.13
N VAL A 586 -9.06 -19.75 9.75
CA VAL A 586 -7.99 -18.89 9.21
C VAL A 586 -7.19 -19.65 8.16
N LEU A 587 -6.61 -20.78 8.54
CA LEU A 587 -5.75 -21.61 7.68
C LEU A 587 -6.52 -22.64 6.84
N GLY A 588 -7.86 -22.71 7.00
CA GLY A 588 -8.69 -23.67 6.29
C GLY A 588 -8.59 -23.57 4.76
N ALA A 589 -8.33 -22.38 4.21
CA ALA A 589 -8.10 -22.19 2.78
C ALA A 589 -6.77 -22.76 2.29
N TRP A 590 -5.75 -22.81 3.14
CA TRP A 590 -4.43 -23.38 2.81
C TRP A 590 -4.43 -24.90 2.91
N TYR A 591 -4.98 -25.44 4.00
CA TYR A 591 -4.94 -26.88 4.24
C TYR A 591 -6.14 -27.65 3.67
N GLY A 592 -7.19 -26.95 3.21
CA GLY A 592 -8.39 -27.57 2.64
C GLY A 592 -8.26 -28.03 1.18
N GLN A 593 -7.13 -27.75 0.51
CA GLN A 593 -6.91 -28.13 -0.90
C GLN A 593 -5.53 -28.78 -1.15
N PRO A 594 -5.16 -29.81 -0.38
CA PRO A 594 -3.84 -30.41 -0.49
C PRO A 594 -3.67 -31.17 -1.81
N ARG A 595 -2.45 -31.20 -2.36
CA ARG A 595 -2.12 -31.93 -3.58
C ARG A 595 -1.13 -33.04 -3.28
N LEU A 596 -1.49 -34.26 -3.65
CA LEU A 596 -0.57 -35.39 -3.55
C LEU A 596 0.60 -35.23 -4.55
N ARG A 597 1.82 -35.33 -4.07
CA ARG A 597 3.07 -35.12 -4.82
C ARG A 597 4.15 -36.08 -4.37
N TYR A 598 5.10 -36.34 -5.27
CA TYR A 598 6.39 -36.91 -4.90
C TYR A 598 7.32 -35.78 -4.43
N LEU A 599 7.66 -35.79 -3.15
CA LEU A 599 8.56 -34.81 -2.53
C LEU A 599 9.73 -35.51 -1.83
N PRO A 600 10.99 -35.10 -2.07
CA PRO A 600 12.15 -35.64 -1.36
C PRO A 600 12.25 -35.02 0.04
N LEU A 601 11.50 -35.56 1.01
CA LEU A 601 11.38 -34.96 2.35
C LEU A 601 12.71 -34.79 3.08
N TYR A 602 13.65 -35.72 2.92
CA TYR A 602 14.98 -35.58 3.51
C TYR A 602 15.73 -34.36 2.99
N ARG A 603 15.54 -33.96 1.71
CA ARG A 603 16.08 -32.70 1.18
C ARG A 603 15.35 -31.50 1.75
N VAL A 604 14.03 -31.56 1.87
CA VAL A 604 13.20 -30.46 2.44
C VAL A 604 13.63 -30.14 3.88
N TYR A 605 14.02 -31.15 4.65
CA TYR A 605 14.38 -31.04 6.06
C TYR A 605 15.89 -31.24 6.35
N ALA A 606 16.76 -31.16 5.34
CA ALA A 606 18.20 -31.35 5.52
C ALA A 606 18.90 -30.15 6.18
N ASP A 607 18.40 -28.94 5.90
CA ASP A 607 19.08 -27.70 6.25
C ASP A 607 18.74 -27.25 7.68
N ILE A 608 19.40 -27.87 8.65
CA ILE A 608 19.22 -27.58 10.08
C ILE A 608 19.90 -26.26 10.42
N TYR A 609 19.11 -25.32 10.97
CA TYR A 609 19.61 -24.04 11.42
C TYR A 609 20.72 -24.20 12.46
N ASN A 610 21.85 -23.51 12.25
CA ASN A 610 23.03 -23.54 13.14
C ASN A 610 23.49 -24.96 13.53
N TYR A 611 23.51 -25.89 12.57
CA TYR A 611 23.92 -27.28 12.80
C TYR A 611 25.35 -27.41 13.37
N GLU A 612 26.27 -26.51 13.00
CA GLU A 612 27.63 -26.49 13.58
C GLU A 612 27.58 -26.23 15.10
N GLY A 613 26.76 -25.28 15.55
CA GLY A 613 26.56 -25.05 16.98
C GLY A 613 25.95 -26.25 17.72
N VAL A 614 25.12 -27.06 17.04
CA VAL A 614 24.60 -28.32 17.61
C VAL A 614 25.73 -29.33 17.78
N ARG A 615 26.60 -29.46 16.77
CA ARG A 615 27.77 -30.35 16.79
C ARG A 615 28.70 -29.99 17.95
N ASP A 616 29.06 -28.71 18.06
CA ASP A 616 29.95 -28.20 19.10
C ASP A 616 29.37 -28.42 20.51
N TRP A 617 28.06 -28.19 20.68
CA TRP A 617 27.39 -28.43 21.94
C TRP A 617 27.39 -29.92 22.33
N ALA A 618 27.08 -30.82 21.38
CA ALA A 618 27.05 -32.26 21.61
C ALA A 618 28.44 -32.83 21.91
N GLU A 619 29.48 -32.38 21.18
CA GLU A 619 30.87 -32.76 21.44
C GLU A 619 31.32 -32.27 22.82
N SER A 620 31.05 -31.01 23.17
CA SER A 620 31.43 -30.45 24.46
C SER A 620 30.74 -31.12 25.65
N ARG A 621 29.46 -31.48 25.52
CA ARG A 621 28.67 -32.02 26.64
C ARG A 621 28.80 -33.54 26.78
N TYR A 622 28.86 -34.26 25.66
CA TYR A 622 28.79 -35.72 25.63
C TYR A 622 30.01 -36.39 24.99
N GLY A 623 30.97 -35.64 24.44
CA GLY A 623 32.14 -36.19 23.76
C GLY A 623 31.80 -36.97 22.49
N MET A 624 30.64 -36.71 21.89
CA MET A 624 30.09 -37.47 20.77
C MET A 624 30.52 -36.89 19.43
N THR A 625 30.80 -37.77 18.47
CA THR A 625 31.13 -37.39 17.10
C THR A 625 30.11 -37.97 16.12
N PRO A 626 30.01 -37.44 14.89
CA PRO A 626 29.18 -38.05 13.82
C PRO A 626 29.63 -39.45 13.39
N GLY A 627 30.79 -39.92 13.86
CA GLY A 627 31.26 -41.30 13.64
C GLY A 627 30.58 -42.33 14.55
N ASP A 628 30.05 -41.89 15.70
CA ASP A 628 29.42 -42.75 16.69
C ASP A 628 27.96 -43.01 16.31
N ARG A 629 27.60 -44.26 15.99
CA ARG A 629 26.23 -44.60 15.57
C ARG A 629 25.21 -44.46 16.69
N MET A 630 25.61 -44.84 17.91
CA MET A 630 24.75 -44.94 19.08
C MET A 630 25.25 -44.02 20.20
N ILE A 631 24.35 -43.61 21.08
CA ILE A 631 24.62 -42.77 22.25
C ILE A 631 23.93 -43.38 23.47
N ASP A 632 24.60 -43.37 24.62
CA ASP A 632 23.97 -43.70 25.91
C ASP A 632 23.26 -42.45 26.44
N LEU A 633 21.93 -42.53 26.55
CA LEU A 633 21.11 -41.39 26.95
C LEU A 633 21.16 -41.17 28.47
N PRO A 634 21.20 -39.90 28.94
CA PRO A 634 21.15 -39.58 30.36
C PRO A 634 19.92 -40.15 31.09
N HIS A 635 19.98 -40.13 32.43
CA HIS A 635 18.87 -40.55 33.31
C HIS A 635 18.42 -42.01 33.16
N GLY A 636 19.32 -42.89 32.71
CA GLY A 636 19.03 -44.32 32.55
C GLY A 636 18.07 -44.62 31.40
N MET A 637 18.03 -43.76 30.38
CA MET A 637 17.19 -43.94 29.20
C MET A 637 17.72 -44.98 28.21
N GLY A 638 18.94 -45.47 28.41
CA GLY A 638 19.57 -46.51 27.61
C GLY A 638 20.14 -46.00 26.30
N GLU A 639 20.53 -46.94 25.44
CA GLU A 639 21.18 -46.63 24.17
C GLU A 639 20.18 -46.18 23.09
N SER A 640 20.53 -45.17 22.31
CA SER A 640 19.70 -44.58 21.26
C SER A 640 20.54 -44.08 20.09
N ILE A 641 19.94 -43.75 18.94
CA ILE A 641 20.68 -43.30 17.76
C ILE A 641 21.26 -41.90 17.98
N ASN A 642 22.53 -41.71 17.59
CA ASN A 642 23.17 -40.40 17.58
C ASN A 642 22.53 -39.48 16.52
N PRO A 643 21.95 -38.33 16.89
CA PRO A 643 21.45 -37.37 15.91
C PRO A 643 22.51 -36.90 14.91
N LEU A 644 23.77 -36.73 15.32
CA LEU A 644 24.84 -36.32 14.39
C LEU A 644 25.14 -37.39 13.34
N TYR A 645 25.16 -38.66 13.75
CA TYR A 645 25.32 -39.78 12.81
C TYR A 645 24.14 -39.84 11.83
N PHE A 646 22.92 -39.65 12.33
CA PHE A 646 21.74 -39.60 11.47
C PHE A 646 21.87 -38.50 10.40
N MET A 647 22.23 -37.29 10.80
CA MET A 647 22.36 -36.15 9.88
C MET A 647 23.54 -36.27 8.92
N GLU A 648 24.69 -36.80 9.33
CA GLU A 648 25.91 -36.82 8.49
C GLU A 648 26.14 -38.14 7.75
N LYS A 649 25.48 -39.23 8.14
CA LYS A 649 25.64 -40.56 7.52
C LYS A 649 24.36 -41.10 6.90
N ILE A 650 23.18 -40.82 7.46
CA ILE A 650 21.92 -41.39 6.97
C ILE A 650 21.22 -40.43 6.01
N VAL A 651 21.07 -39.15 6.38
CA VAL A 651 20.38 -38.15 5.54
C VAL A 651 21.01 -38.01 4.16
N PRO A 652 22.35 -37.90 3.98
CA PRO A 652 22.97 -37.72 2.66
C PRO A 652 22.60 -38.84 1.67
N ASP A 653 22.56 -40.09 2.14
CA ASP A 653 22.20 -41.26 1.34
C ASP A 653 20.71 -41.30 0.97
N ARG A 654 19.86 -40.57 1.72
CA ARG A 654 18.40 -40.51 1.53
C ARG A 654 17.91 -39.19 0.94
N LEU A 655 18.79 -38.24 0.60
CA LEU A 655 18.41 -36.89 0.13
C LEU A 655 17.48 -36.89 -1.10
N LEU A 656 17.61 -37.88 -1.98
CA LEU A 656 16.80 -38.01 -3.20
C LEU A 656 15.64 -38.99 -3.05
N ALA A 657 15.42 -39.56 -1.86
CA ALA A 657 14.33 -40.50 -1.64
C ALA A 657 13.00 -39.76 -1.72
N ASP A 658 12.19 -40.07 -2.72
CA ASP A 658 10.87 -39.47 -2.93
C ASP A 658 9.82 -40.11 -2.02
N TRP A 659 9.01 -39.25 -1.39
CA TRP A 659 7.86 -39.64 -0.58
C TRP A 659 6.60 -39.18 -1.30
N ASN A 660 5.57 -40.04 -1.32
CA ASN A 660 4.27 -39.68 -1.88
C ASN A 660 3.42 -39.03 -0.79
N VAL A 661 3.49 -37.71 -0.67
CA VAL A 661 2.93 -36.95 0.45
C VAL A 661 2.09 -35.78 -0.04
N TYR A 662 1.35 -35.17 0.88
CA TYR A 662 0.53 -34.00 0.58
C TYR A 662 1.35 -32.71 0.66
N GLU A 663 1.29 -31.95 -0.43
CA GLU A 663 1.81 -30.59 -0.56
C GLU A 663 0.67 -29.59 -0.42
N GLY A 664 0.90 -28.51 0.33
CA GLY A 664 -0.05 -27.41 0.50
C GLY A 664 0.66 -26.08 0.59
N SER A 665 -0.09 -24.98 0.63
CA SER A 665 0.47 -23.70 1.09
C SER A 665 0.74 -23.83 2.59
N VAL A 666 1.95 -23.48 3.01
CA VAL A 666 2.37 -23.49 4.41
C VAL A 666 3.04 -22.16 4.74
N HIS A 667 2.97 -21.76 6.01
CA HIS A 667 3.66 -20.59 6.51
C HIS A 667 5.19 -20.78 6.51
N GLY A 668 5.63 -22.01 6.79
CA GLY A 668 7.05 -22.40 6.82
C GLY A 668 7.72 -22.16 8.17
N ASP A 669 7.34 -21.08 8.86
CA ASP A 669 7.70 -20.77 10.25
C ASP A 669 6.48 -20.38 11.11
N LEU A 670 5.43 -21.21 11.09
CA LEU A 670 4.23 -20.95 11.91
C LEU A 670 4.54 -21.17 13.40
N ASN A 671 4.84 -20.10 14.12
CA ASN A 671 4.96 -20.09 15.57
C ASN A 671 3.90 -19.15 16.19
N MET A 672 3.71 -19.21 17.51
CA MET A 672 2.63 -18.45 18.17
C MET A 672 2.87 -16.93 18.24
N LYS A 673 4.10 -16.46 17.99
CA LYS A 673 4.39 -15.02 17.86
C LYS A 673 3.98 -14.49 16.49
N ASN A 674 4.01 -15.35 15.47
CA ASN A 674 3.61 -15.04 14.10
C ASN A 674 2.08 -15.10 13.88
N VAL A 675 1.30 -15.31 14.95
CA VAL A 675 -0.16 -15.22 14.96
C VAL A 675 -0.57 -14.09 15.91
N LEU A 676 -1.03 -12.98 15.34
CA LEU A 676 -1.55 -11.83 16.09
C LEU A 676 -3.05 -11.94 16.28
N MET A 677 -3.55 -11.43 17.41
CA MET A 677 -4.96 -11.48 17.76
C MET A 677 -5.43 -10.24 18.53
N ASP A 678 -6.71 -9.90 18.38
CA ASP A 678 -7.39 -8.86 19.16
C ASP A 678 -8.31 -9.43 20.25
N GLU A 679 -8.95 -8.54 21.01
CA GLU A 679 -9.89 -8.90 22.08
C GLU A 679 -11.15 -9.65 21.58
N GLU A 680 -11.50 -9.55 20.29
CA GLU A 680 -12.63 -10.25 19.67
C GLU A 680 -12.23 -11.62 19.07
N ARG A 681 -10.99 -12.07 19.31
CA ARG A 681 -10.38 -13.27 18.71
C ARG A 681 -10.30 -13.22 17.17
N ASN A 682 -10.24 -12.03 16.57
CA ASN A 682 -9.82 -11.90 15.18
C ASN A 682 -8.33 -12.21 15.09
N MET A 683 -7.91 -12.97 14.08
CA MET A 683 -6.54 -13.49 13.97
C MET A 683 -5.92 -13.10 12.64
N TRP A 684 -4.65 -12.71 12.70
CA TRP A 684 -3.86 -12.34 11.53
C TRP A 684 -2.49 -13.00 11.59
N LEU A 685 -2.06 -13.56 10.46
CA LEU A 685 -0.71 -14.10 10.28
C LEU A 685 0.25 -12.97 9.88
N ILE A 686 1.50 -13.10 10.28
CA ILE A 686 2.61 -12.20 9.91
C ILE A 686 3.87 -13.03 9.65
N ASP A 687 4.90 -12.42 9.05
CA ASP A 687 6.19 -13.06 8.77
C ASP A 687 6.15 -14.14 7.68
N PHE A 688 5.80 -13.71 6.47
CA PHE A 688 5.59 -14.60 5.33
C PHE A 688 6.88 -14.97 4.56
N ALA A 689 8.07 -14.68 5.09
CA ALA A 689 9.33 -14.89 4.38
C ALA A 689 9.58 -16.35 3.99
N MET A 690 9.09 -17.30 4.81
CA MET A 690 9.20 -18.74 4.57
C MET A 690 7.93 -19.35 3.95
N THR A 691 6.93 -18.52 3.63
CA THR A 691 5.64 -18.99 3.13
C THR A 691 5.76 -19.49 1.70
N GLY A 692 5.24 -20.68 1.44
CA GLY A 692 5.40 -21.34 0.15
C GLY A 692 4.61 -22.63 0.03
N HIS A 693 4.72 -23.29 -1.13
CA HIS A 693 4.29 -24.68 -1.25
C HIS A 693 5.33 -25.61 -0.63
N SER A 694 4.91 -26.45 0.30
CA SER A 694 5.78 -27.42 0.97
C SER A 694 4.98 -28.59 1.52
N HIS A 695 5.67 -29.48 2.22
CA HIS A 695 5.07 -30.59 2.95
C HIS A 695 4.02 -30.08 3.95
N ILE A 696 2.78 -30.58 3.85
CA ILE A 696 1.62 -30.01 4.54
C ILE A 696 1.71 -30.06 6.07
N LEU A 697 2.47 -31.01 6.62
CA LEU A 697 2.63 -31.16 8.07
C LEU A 697 3.65 -30.19 8.69
N ARG A 698 4.34 -29.40 7.87
CA ARG A 698 5.44 -28.53 8.33
C ARG A 698 5.03 -27.58 9.44
N ASP A 699 3.93 -26.85 9.26
CA ASP A 699 3.47 -25.84 10.21
C ASP A 699 2.97 -26.47 11.53
N ILE A 700 2.33 -27.64 11.45
CA ILE A 700 1.83 -28.37 12.62
C ILE A 700 3.01 -28.89 13.46
N ALA A 701 4.03 -29.46 12.80
CA ALA A 701 5.25 -29.90 13.46
C ALA A 701 6.00 -28.74 14.12
N LYS A 702 6.05 -27.55 13.48
CA LYS A 702 6.63 -26.34 14.06
C LYS A 702 5.89 -25.94 15.35
N LEU A 703 4.56 -25.84 15.31
CA LEU A 703 3.77 -25.47 16.48
C LEU A 703 3.90 -26.48 17.63
N GLU A 704 3.90 -27.79 17.33
CA GLU A 704 4.14 -28.82 18.35
C GLU A 704 5.51 -28.63 19.00
N SER A 705 6.54 -28.32 18.20
CA SER A 705 7.90 -28.10 18.70
C SER A 705 7.97 -26.88 19.62
N VAL A 706 7.32 -25.76 19.24
CA VAL A 706 7.22 -24.55 20.08
C VAL A 706 6.53 -24.84 21.40
N ILE A 707 5.40 -25.55 21.39
CA ILE A 707 4.66 -25.89 22.61
C ILE A 707 5.52 -26.73 23.57
N LYS A 708 6.26 -27.71 23.05
CA LYS A 708 7.07 -28.61 23.88
C LYS A 708 8.36 -27.96 24.40
N LEU A 709 9.01 -27.15 23.56
CA LEU A 709 10.37 -26.70 23.79
C LEU A 709 10.45 -25.27 24.34
N GLU A 710 9.45 -24.44 24.07
CA GLU A 710 9.45 -23.02 24.43
C GLU A 710 8.40 -22.67 25.50
N MET A 711 7.21 -23.29 25.46
CA MET A 711 6.11 -22.91 26.37
C MET A 711 6.19 -23.54 27.76
N ILE A 712 7.05 -24.54 27.94
CA ILE A 712 7.21 -25.25 29.21
C ILE A 712 8.59 -24.95 29.78
N PRO A 713 8.70 -24.16 30.86
CA PRO A 713 9.99 -23.86 31.45
C PRO A 713 10.59 -25.11 32.11
N VAL A 714 11.61 -25.71 31.49
CA VAL A 714 12.33 -26.88 32.03
C VAL A 714 13.30 -26.46 33.14
N SER A 715 12.78 -26.22 34.35
CA SER A 715 13.54 -25.69 35.48
C SER A 715 14.21 -26.77 36.34
N SER A 716 13.66 -27.99 36.36
CA SER A 716 14.10 -29.11 37.22
C SER A 716 14.31 -30.41 36.43
N VAL A 717 15.07 -31.34 37.02
CA VAL A 717 15.26 -32.68 36.45
C VAL A 717 13.95 -33.49 36.50
N ASP A 718 13.15 -33.34 37.55
CA ASP A 718 11.83 -34.01 37.64
C ASP A 718 10.93 -33.61 36.45
N ARG A 719 10.88 -32.31 36.14
CA ARG A 719 10.09 -31.81 35.01
C ARG A 719 10.61 -32.30 33.67
N LEU A 720 11.94 -32.34 33.50
CA LEU A 720 12.59 -32.94 32.34
C LEU A 720 12.18 -34.41 32.16
N LEU A 721 12.21 -35.22 33.23
CA LEU A 721 11.83 -36.63 33.16
C LEU A 721 10.37 -36.84 32.78
N ARG A 722 9.46 -36.02 33.31
CA ARG A 722 8.04 -36.05 32.93
C ARG A 722 7.83 -35.71 31.45
N LEU A 723 8.52 -34.68 30.94
CA LEU A 723 8.49 -34.35 29.52
C LEU A 723 9.02 -35.48 28.64
N LEU A 724 10.08 -36.16 29.07
CA LEU A 724 10.62 -37.32 28.34
C LEU A 724 9.69 -38.53 28.38
N GLU A 725 8.92 -38.73 29.45
CA GLU A 725 7.87 -39.75 29.50
C GLU A 725 6.77 -39.46 28.47
N LEU A 726 6.32 -38.21 28.39
CA LEU A 726 5.38 -37.78 27.36
C LEU A 726 5.96 -37.90 25.95
N GLU A 727 7.24 -37.59 25.77
CA GLU A 727 7.93 -37.76 24.50
C GLU A 727 7.85 -39.21 24.02
N LYS A 728 8.08 -40.17 24.91
CA LYS A 728 7.96 -41.60 24.60
C LYS A 728 6.53 -41.99 24.22
N ILE A 729 5.53 -41.46 24.91
CA ILE A 729 4.11 -41.69 24.57
C ILE A 729 3.81 -41.16 23.18
N LEU A 730 4.21 -39.91 22.89
CA LEU A 730 4.02 -39.26 21.61
C LEU A 730 4.76 -39.99 20.47
N LEU A 731 5.96 -40.52 20.70
CA LEU A 731 6.74 -41.24 19.68
C LEU A 731 6.38 -42.73 19.56
N SER A 732 5.58 -43.28 20.48
CA SER A 732 5.11 -44.68 20.40
C SER A 732 4.09 -44.93 19.28
N GLN A 733 3.52 -43.86 18.74
CA GLN A 733 2.52 -43.92 17.69
C GLN A 733 3.05 -44.58 16.42
N GLN A 734 2.25 -45.50 15.87
CA GLN A 734 2.58 -46.18 14.62
C GLN A 734 1.97 -45.51 13.39
N ARG A 735 0.96 -44.65 13.58
CA ARG A 735 0.18 -43.97 12.54
C ARG A 735 -0.27 -42.59 13.00
N LEU A 736 -0.42 -41.65 12.07
CA LEU A 736 -0.87 -40.27 12.34
C LEU A 736 -2.18 -40.20 13.13
N GLY A 737 -3.24 -40.89 12.68
CA GLY A 737 -4.55 -40.89 13.34
C GLY A 737 -4.62 -41.62 14.68
N ALA A 738 -3.57 -42.30 15.12
CA ALA A 738 -3.54 -43.02 16.40
C ALA A 738 -3.15 -42.10 17.57
N VAL A 739 -3.81 -40.93 17.69
CA VAL A 739 -3.47 -39.90 18.69
C VAL A 739 -3.62 -40.44 20.13
N PRO A 740 -2.55 -40.47 20.96
CA PRO A 740 -2.60 -41.06 22.30
C PRO A 740 -3.55 -40.30 23.22
N GLU A 741 -4.11 -41.02 24.19
CA GLU A 741 -4.92 -40.42 25.25
C GLU A 741 -4.07 -39.53 26.17
N THR A 742 -4.73 -38.56 26.80
CA THR A 742 -4.08 -37.64 27.73
C THR A 742 -3.65 -38.40 29.00
N PRO A 743 -2.34 -38.50 29.28
CA PRO A 743 -1.89 -39.12 30.51
C PRO A 743 -2.26 -38.24 31.72
N SER A 744 -2.47 -38.88 32.87
CA SER A 744 -2.65 -38.16 34.13
C SER A 744 -1.31 -37.59 34.57
N VAL A 745 -1.12 -36.27 34.44
CA VAL A 745 0.11 -35.58 34.84
C VAL A 745 -0.19 -34.56 35.92
N ASP A 746 0.55 -34.63 37.02
CA ASP A 746 0.52 -33.66 38.13
C ASP A 746 1.45 -32.46 37.83
N ASP A 747 1.19 -31.79 36.69
CA ASP A 747 1.82 -30.52 36.25
C ASP A 747 0.88 -29.87 35.21
N GLU A 748 0.30 -28.73 35.56
CA GLU A 748 -0.76 -28.09 34.76
C GLU A 748 -0.26 -27.61 33.39
N ASP A 749 0.96 -27.07 33.29
CA ASP A 749 1.51 -26.59 32.02
C ASP A 749 1.78 -27.77 31.09
N ILE A 750 2.30 -28.87 31.64
CA ILE A 750 2.56 -30.10 30.87
C ILE A 750 1.24 -30.72 30.41
N ALA A 751 0.23 -30.82 31.29
CA ALA A 751 -1.07 -31.34 30.94
C ALA A 751 -1.75 -30.49 29.84
N LYS A 752 -1.65 -29.17 29.94
CA LYS A 752 -2.13 -28.23 28.93
C LYS A 752 -1.40 -28.40 27.60
N ALA A 753 -0.07 -28.43 27.61
CA ALA A 753 0.74 -28.63 26.42
C ALA A 753 0.36 -29.95 25.72
N PHE A 754 0.27 -31.05 26.46
CA PHE A 754 -0.13 -32.34 25.89
C PHE A 754 -1.52 -32.29 25.26
N SER A 755 -2.49 -31.64 25.94
CA SER A 755 -3.86 -31.48 25.42
C SER A 755 -3.89 -30.71 24.09
N VAL A 756 -3.09 -29.65 23.96
CA VAL A 756 -3.00 -28.86 22.72
C VAL A 756 -2.24 -29.63 21.63
N ILE A 757 -1.14 -30.33 21.96
CA ILE A 757 -0.41 -31.19 21.01
C ILE A 757 -1.30 -32.30 20.46
N ARG A 758 -2.14 -32.91 21.30
CA ARG A 758 -3.12 -33.91 20.88
C ARG A 758 -4.07 -33.34 19.82
N GLN A 759 -4.55 -32.11 20.02
CA GLN A 759 -5.39 -31.42 19.05
C GLN A 759 -4.64 -31.13 17.75
N LEU A 760 -3.38 -30.66 17.83
CA LEU A 760 -2.52 -30.42 16.67
C LEU A 760 -2.30 -31.69 15.84
N ARG A 761 -2.03 -32.82 16.48
CA ARG A 761 -1.90 -34.12 15.80
C ARG A 761 -3.22 -34.60 15.18
N GLY A 762 -4.36 -34.22 15.76
CA GLY A 762 -5.66 -34.41 15.12
C GLY A 762 -5.82 -33.59 13.83
N TYR A 763 -5.29 -32.37 13.79
CA TYR A 763 -5.22 -31.61 12.53
C TYR A 763 -4.26 -32.26 11.54
N ALA A 764 -3.10 -32.76 11.99
CA ALA A 764 -2.15 -33.46 11.13
C ALA A 764 -2.82 -34.64 10.40
N ASP A 765 -3.53 -35.48 11.12
CA ASP A 765 -4.32 -36.58 10.57
C ASP A 765 -5.40 -36.10 9.58
N THR A 766 -6.08 -35.00 9.91
CA THR A 766 -7.12 -34.41 9.03
C THR A 766 -6.55 -33.92 7.70
N VAL A 767 -5.38 -33.28 7.70
CA VAL A 767 -4.79 -32.67 6.50
C VAL A 767 -4.03 -33.66 5.62
N THR A 768 -3.60 -34.80 6.16
CA THR A 768 -2.97 -35.89 5.38
C THR A 768 -3.95 -36.87 4.76
N LEU A 769 -5.27 -36.68 4.97
CA LEU A 769 -6.37 -37.41 4.33
C LEU A 769 -6.29 -38.94 4.45
N LEU A 770 -5.58 -39.60 3.53
CA LEU A 770 -5.46 -41.06 3.44
C LEU A 770 -4.06 -41.57 3.80
N ASP A 771 -3.09 -40.68 3.99
CA ASP A 771 -1.72 -41.02 4.34
C ASP A 771 -1.56 -41.08 5.87
N ASP A 772 -1.18 -42.27 6.35
CA ASP A 772 -1.02 -42.58 7.77
C ASP A 772 0.46 -42.74 8.19
N ASP A 773 1.42 -42.51 7.28
CA ASP A 773 2.85 -42.69 7.56
C ASP A 773 3.38 -41.61 8.50
N ILE A 774 3.47 -41.94 9.80
CA ILE A 774 3.94 -41.05 10.86
C ILE A 774 5.39 -40.59 10.68
N ARG A 775 6.21 -41.31 9.90
CA ARG A 775 7.63 -40.97 9.73
C ARG A 775 7.82 -39.62 9.05
N GLN A 776 6.87 -39.20 8.20
CA GLN A 776 6.89 -37.88 7.57
C GLN A 776 6.75 -36.76 8.61
N TYR A 777 5.94 -36.98 9.64
CA TYR A 777 5.74 -36.07 10.75
C TYR A 777 6.94 -36.04 11.69
N ASN A 778 7.49 -37.22 12.02
CA ASN A 778 8.68 -37.34 12.86
C ASN A 778 9.91 -36.67 12.23
N LEU A 779 10.07 -36.76 10.90
CA LEU A 779 11.14 -36.04 10.20
C LEU A 779 10.98 -34.52 10.29
N ALA A 780 9.75 -34.02 10.19
CA ALA A 780 9.45 -32.60 10.39
C ALA A 780 9.69 -32.15 11.85
N LEU A 781 9.36 -32.99 12.84
CA LEU A 781 9.64 -32.72 14.26
C LEU A 781 11.15 -32.68 14.54
N LEU A 782 11.93 -33.59 13.95
CA LEU A 782 13.39 -33.59 14.08
C LEU A 782 13.99 -32.27 13.59
N TYR A 783 13.50 -31.77 12.45
CA TYR A 783 13.96 -30.52 11.85
C TYR A 783 13.87 -29.33 12.81
N TYR A 784 12.80 -29.25 13.60
CA TYR A 784 12.58 -28.16 14.55
C TYR A 784 13.16 -28.41 15.95
N THR A 785 13.39 -29.68 16.32
CA THR A 785 13.88 -30.05 17.65
C THR A 785 15.41 -30.07 17.72
N LEU A 786 16.09 -30.57 16.68
CA LEU A 786 17.55 -30.70 16.64
C LEU A 786 18.33 -29.38 16.75
N PRO A 787 17.88 -28.21 16.23
CA PRO A 787 18.65 -26.96 16.34
C PRO A 787 18.65 -26.35 17.74
N VAL A 788 17.71 -26.74 18.63
CA VAL A 788 17.52 -26.10 19.95
C VAL A 788 18.76 -26.08 20.86
N PRO A 789 19.62 -27.11 20.93
CA PRO A 789 20.84 -27.06 21.72
C PRO A 789 21.79 -25.90 21.35
N ALA A 790 21.74 -25.44 20.10
CA ALA A 790 22.55 -24.32 19.60
C ALA A 790 21.99 -22.94 19.99
N TYR A 791 20.77 -22.85 20.52
CA TYR A 791 20.19 -21.57 20.92
C TYR A 791 20.77 -21.05 22.23
N VAL A 792 21.16 -19.77 22.25
CA VAL A 792 21.80 -19.13 23.41
C VAL A 792 20.80 -18.84 24.53
N SER A 793 19.54 -18.53 24.18
CA SER A 793 18.47 -18.19 25.12
C SER A 793 17.89 -19.39 25.88
N VAL A 794 18.24 -20.62 25.50
CA VAL A 794 17.66 -21.85 26.05
C VAL A 794 18.52 -22.38 27.19
N ASN A 795 17.90 -22.76 28.31
CA ASN A 795 18.63 -23.29 29.46
C ASN A 795 19.15 -24.73 29.21
N ASP A 796 20.18 -25.15 29.94
CA ASP A 796 20.83 -26.45 29.75
C ASP A 796 19.89 -27.67 29.83
N LYS A 797 18.86 -27.64 30.68
CA LYS A 797 17.92 -28.76 30.81
C LYS A 797 16.97 -28.85 29.62
N ALA A 798 16.54 -27.72 29.08
CA ALA A 798 15.75 -27.67 27.86
C ALA A 798 16.58 -28.09 26.63
N LYS A 799 17.88 -27.72 26.58
CA LYS A 799 18.81 -28.24 25.56
C LYS A 799 18.95 -29.75 25.65
N GLU A 800 19.08 -30.28 26.86
CA GLU A 800 19.15 -31.72 27.12
C GLU A 800 17.84 -32.44 26.73
N TYR A 801 16.68 -31.86 27.03
CA TYR A 801 15.38 -32.37 26.57
C TYR A 801 15.32 -32.47 25.04
N ALA A 802 15.67 -31.39 24.33
CA ALA A 802 15.66 -31.34 22.87
C ALA A 802 16.64 -32.35 22.26
N TRP A 803 17.82 -32.50 22.85
CA TRP A 803 18.82 -33.48 22.40
C TRP A 803 18.32 -34.92 22.53
N ILE A 804 17.80 -35.28 23.71
CA ILE A 804 17.26 -36.62 23.95
C ILE A 804 16.04 -36.88 23.03
N SER A 805 15.11 -35.91 22.91
CA SER A 805 13.97 -36.00 22.00
C SER A 805 14.43 -36.21 20.55
N SER A 806 15.43 -35.46 20.07
CA SER A 806 15.99 -35.63 18.72
C SER A 806 16.54 -37.05 18.49
N SER A 807 17.23 -37.60 19.48
CA SER A 807 17.73 -38.98 19.42
C SER A 807 16.60 -40.01 19.38
N LEU A 808 15.57 -39.84 20.21
CA LEU A 808 14.39 -40.71 20.20
C LEU A 808 13.64 -40.63 18.87
N ILE A 809 13.50 -39.43 18.30
CA ILE A 809 12.90 -39.23 16.97
C ILE A 809 13.71 -39.97 15.90
N CYS A 810 15.05 -39.90 15.94
CA CYS A 810 15.91 -40.62 14.98
C CYS A 810 15.66 -42.13 14.98
N ASN A 811 15.38 -42.75 16.15
CA ASN A 811 15.03 -44.18 16.22
C ASN A 811 13.77 -44.53 15.44
N THR A 812 12.83 -43.59 15.30
CA THR A 812 11.58 -43.80 14.56
C THR A 812 11.76 -43.71 13.04
N LEU A 813 12.91 -43.18 12.57
CA LEU A 813 13.21 -42.89 11.16
C LEU A 813 14.17 -43.91 10.53
N ILE A 814 14.67 -44.86 11.31
CA ILE A 814 15.56 -45.94 10.90
C ILE A 814 14.78 -47.25 10.93
#